data_AF-A0A962PE24-F1
#
_entry.id   AF-A0A962PE24-F1
#
_cell.length_a   1.000
_cell.length_b   1.000
_cell.length_c   1.000
_cell.angle_alpha   90.00
_cell.angle_beta   90.00
_cell.angle_gamma   90.00
#
_symmetry.space_group_name_H-M   'P 1'
#
loop_
_entity.id
_entity.type
_entity.pdbx_description
1 polymer ?
#
loop_
_entity_poly.entity_id
_entity_poly.type
_entity_poly.pdbx_seq_one_letter_code
_entity_poly.pdbx_strand_id
1 'polypeptide(L)'
;MGVLDNIRVLDLSWGIAGPMATMLLADHGAQVTKIEPPGGDPFRKLPGHAAWGRGKRSAILDLKTDGDRDTLLALVRSADVLVESFRPGVTGRLGIDYATLSALNPRLIYCSITAYGSDNRHAGRPGYDALVAARTGLQWEQRGWPEGALYHIAGRADRFADLESAWDDVQGPARPGPLFSASNWPSLGACFAATTAISAALLAREATGAGQQVETSLLRGALFAGSYVWQRAERPDADAFDTWIFGSRSPKGHFQCADSRWIHNWVINPRFILTAAAGEELDCNPDLNVKDDPDRLGTAPEELFALLHYQPLLREQIARFPTAAWVEAAAAADITLQAVRSPEEALMDPLFLADGCVARLEDPQYGAIRQVGITYRLDTSPGTIRGPAPRAGEHTATIREAARDAVPVAPVAAPAGRGEHPAPLTGIRVLDLGMAIAGPYGTQLLSDLGAEVIKVNTLHDGYWHSNHIAWMANRGKRSIALNLKDARAKAAFLKLVASADVVHHNMRYAAAERLGIDYDTLKTVKPDLIYCHTRGFESGLRQALPCNDQTAACLTGVQYEDGGMARGGRPLWSLTSMGDTGNGYLSAIAVLQALYHRARTGEGQMCDTAIVNAELLNTSCAIVTEDGRGIPRPKLDAMQLGLHSLCRLYDTEDGWLCLVIVTDDEWVRLCAALREVWPELADDPRFADAPSRERHDTQLGERLGQIFGNGSAQDWFTRLDAQGVPCEISSDAFSRELFDDPEMLSGGYVASYDHPAVGRLDQIGTLFSLSDTPAQVQGRPLIVGEQTRDILTELGYSQLEIDELCSDGCAVEWRQGDT
;
A
#
# COMPACT_ATOMS: atom_id res chain seq x y z
N MET A 1 26.32 -9.93 -2.43
CA MET A 1 25.62 -9.86 -3.73
C MET A 1 24.15 -9.66 -3.42
N GLY A 2 23.48 -8.74 -4.10
CA GLY A 2 22.04 -8.56 -3.99
C GLY A 2 21.30 -9.77 -4.53
N VAL A 3 20.10 -10.02 -4.01
CA VAL A 3 19.29 -11.19 -4.38
C VAL A 3 18.94 -11.25 -5.87
N LEU A 4 18.86 -10.09 -6.54
CA LEU A 4 18.55 -9.95 -7.96
C LEU A 4 19.77 -9.59 -8.83
N ASP A 5 21.01 -9.74 -8.36
CA ASP A 5 22.22 -9.32 -9.09
C ASP A 5 22.35 -9.90 -10.52
N ASN A 6 21.74 -11.06 -10.77
CA ASN A 6 21.76 -11.75 -12.06
C ASN A 6 20.52 -11.46 -12.93
N ILE A 7 19.60 -10.62 -12.48
CA ILE A 7 18.33 -10.34 -13.17
C ILE A 7 18.47 -9.09 -14.04
N ARG A 8 18.07 -9.20 -15.31
CA ARG A 8 18.02 -8.07 -16.25
C ARG A 8 16.57 -7.64 -16.49
N VAL A 9 16.30 -6.36 -16.30
CA VAL A 9 14.95 -5.78 -16.42
C VAL A 9 14.93 -4.72 -17.52
N LEU A 10 13.97 -4.82 -18.43
CA LEU A 10 13.64 -3.77 -19.39
C LEU A 10 12.43 -2.99 -18.88
N ASP A 11 12.60 -1.70 -18.60
CA ASP A 11 11.56 -0.82 -18.07
C ASP A 11 11.05 0.13 -19.16
N LEU A 12 9.91 -0.23 -19.77
CA LEU A 12 9.18 0.57 -20.76
C LEU A 12 8.01 1.34 -20.12
N SER A 13 7.84 1.23 -18.79
CA SER A 13 6.73 1.85 -18.06
C SER A 13 6.91 3.36 -17.85
N TRP A 14 5.82 4.10 -17.62
CA TRP A 14 5.82 5.54 -17.40
C TRP A 14 5.09 5.89 -16.09
N GLY A 15 5.23 7.13 -15.64
CA GLY A 15 4.49 7.64 -14.48
C GLY A 15 5.10 7.18 -13.16
N ILE A 16 4.27 6.58 -12.29
CA ILE A 16 4.62 6.28 -10.89
C ILE A 16 4.80 4.77 -10.68
N ALA A 17 3.74 3.99 -10.89
CA ALA A 17 3.67 2.58 -10.50
C ALA A 17 4.82 1.71 -11.05
N GLY A 18 5.03 1.74 -12.37
CA GLY A 18 6.06 0.94 -13.03
C GLY A 18 7.48 1.39 -12.68
N PRO A 19 7.82 2.70 -12.77
CA PRO A 19 9.13 3.18 -12.35
C PRO A 19 9.46 2.88 -10.88
N MET A 20 8.49 2.94 -9.96
CA MET A 20 8.67 2.54 -8.57
C MET A 20 8.88 1.03 -8.41
N ALA A 21 8.09 0.19 -9.09
CA ALA A 21 8.25 -1.26 -9.03
C ALA A 21 9.65 -1.68 -9.50
N THR A 22 10.14 -1.11 -10.59
CA THR A 22 11.48 -1.42 -11.10
C THR A 22 12.60 -0.76 -10.28
N MET A 23 12.33 0.33 -9.54
CA MET A 23 13.24 0.85 -8.52
C MET A 23 13.46 -0.18 -7.41
N LEU A 24 12.39 -0.78 -6.88
CA LEU A 24 12.50 -1.82 -5.85
C LEU A 24 13.31 -3.04 -6.34
N LEU A 25 13.19 -3.41 -7.62
CA LEU A 25 14.03 -4.47 -8.20
C LEU A 25 15.50 -4.03 -8.32
N ALA A 26 15.76 -2.79 -8.76
CA ALA A 26 17.12 -2.25 -8.91
C ALA A 26 17.84 -2.16 -7.56
N ASP A 27 17.13 -1.68 -6.54
CA ASP A 27 17.60 -1.58 -5.16
C ASP A 27 18.00 -2.93 -4.57
N HIS A 28 17.44 -4.04 -5.08
CA HIS A 28 17.76 -5.41 -4.66
C HIS A 28 18.68 -6.16 -5.63
N GLY A 29 19.30 -5.44 -6.57
CA GLY A 29 20.38 -5.94 -7.41
C GLY A 29 20.03 -6.12 -8.89
N ALA A 30 18.78 -5.91 -9.32
CA ALA A 30 18.45 -6.07 -10.73
C ALA A 30 19.15 -5.02 -11.60
N GLN A 31 19.60 -5.42 -12.79
CA GLN A 31 20.12 -4.51 -13.80
C GLN A 31 18.95 -3.95 -14.62
N VAL A 32 18.46 -2.79 -14.21
CA VAL A 32 17.29 -2.15 -14.82
C VAL A 32 17.71 -1.18 -15.92
N THR A 33 17.18 -1.38 -17.12
CA THR A 33 17.36 -0.49 -18.27
C THR A 33 16.03 0.13 -18.65
N LYS A 34 15.88 1.43 -18.39
CA LYS A 34 14.75 2.24 -18.86
C LYS A 34 14.87 2.43 -20.37
N ILE A 35 13.85 2.00 -21.10
CA ILE A 35 13.70 2.27 -22.53
C ILE A 35 12.70 3.41 -22.68
N GLU A 36 13.12 4.44 -23.42
CA GLU A 36 12.39 5.70 -23.52
C GLU A 36 12.20 6.09 -24.99
N PRO A 37 11.08 6.75 -25.33
CA PRO A 37 10.85 7.26 -26.67
C PRO A 37 11.77 8.46 -26.97
N PRO A 38 11.90 8.88 -28.24
CA PRO A 38 12.52 10.16 -28.58
C PRO A 38 11.90 11.30 -27.77
N GLY A 39 12.75 12.11 -27.13
CA GLY A 39 12.32 13.16 -26.19
C GLY A 39 12.31 12.74 -24.71
N GLY A 40 12.48 11.45 -24.42
CA GLY A 40 12.49 10.89 -23.06
C GLY A 40 11.09 10.55 -22.53
N ASP A 41 11.05 9.93 -21.35
CA ASP A 41 9.79 9.68 -20.63
C ASP A 41 9.06 11.01 -20.33
N PRO A 42 7.79 11.17 -20.76
CA PRO A 42 7.03 12.41 -20.59
C PRO A 42 6.80 12.80 -19.13
N PHE A 43 6.92 11.85 -18.19
CA PHE A 43 6.75 12.07 -16.76
C PHE A 43 8.08 12.32 -16.02
N ARG A 44 9.20 12.53 -16.72
CA ARG A 44 10.49 12.90 -16.10
C ARG A 44 10.45 14.14 -15.22
N LYS A 45 9.49 15.03 -15.47
CA LYS A 45 9.28 16.25 -14.68
C LYS A 45 8.54 16.01 -13.37
N LEU A 46 7.99 14.81 -13.15
CA LEU A 46 7.41 14.46 -11.86
C LEU A 46 8.51 14.54 -10.78
N PRO A 47 8.26 15.22 -9.65
CA PRO A 47 9.27 15.41 -8.60
C PRO A 47 9.88 14.10 -8.09
N GLY A 48 9.09 13.03 -7.99
CA GLY A 48 9.56 11.70 -7.56
C GLY A 48 10.45 10.97 -8.55
N HIS A 49 10.61 11.46 -9.79
CA HIS A 49 11.41 10.76 -10.80
C HIS A 49 12.87 10.57 -10.40
N ALA A 50 13.46 11.50 -9.64
CA ALA A 50 14.84 11.34 -9.13
C ALA A 50 14.96 10.18 -8.11
N ALA A 51 13.88 9.87 -7.39
CA ALA A 51 13.80 8.68 -6.55
C ALA A 51 13.55 7.43 -7.40
N TRP A 52 12.46 7.41 -8.17
CA TRP A 52 11.99 6.22 -8.88
C TRP A 52 12.89 5.82 -10.06
N GLY A 53 13.72 6.74 -10.55
CA GLY A 53 14.69 6.49 -11.62
C GLY A 53 16.03 5.97 -11.11
N ARG A 54 16.29 5.97 -9.80
CA ARG A 54 17.62 5.67 -9.25
C ARG A 54 18.12 4.26 -9.56
N GLY A 55 19.43 4.10 -9.66
CA GLY A 55 20.08 2.82 -9.91
C GLY A 55 19.84 2.24 -11.31
N LYS A 56 19.12 2.94 -12.20
CA LYS A 56 18.79 2.49 -13.56
C LYS A 56 19.81 2.97 -14.59
N ARG A 57 19.80 2.30 -15.74
CA ARG A 57 20.36 2.81 -17.01
C ARG A 57 19.23 3.35 -17.87
N SER A 58 19.54 4.20 -18.85
CA SER A 58 18.55 4.81 -19.75
C SER A 58 19.00 4.77 -21.21
N ALA A 59 18.13 4.31 -22.11
CA ALA A 59 18.32 4.35 -23.57
C ALA A 59 17.10 4.95 -24.27
N ILE A 60 17.38 5.77 -25.29
CA ILE A 60 16.37 6.29 -26.21
C ILE A 60 16.26 5.36 -27.41
N LEU A 61 15.08 4.76 -27.61
CA LEU A 61 14.73 3.89 -28.73
C LEU A 61 13.36 4.33 -29.30
N ASP A 62 13.31 4.70 -30.58
CA ASP A 62 12.06 4.92 -31.29
C ASP A 62 11.49 3.59 -31.80
N LEU A 63 10.64 2.95 -30.97
CA LEU A 63 10.06 1.65 -31.27
C LEU A 63 9.13 1.65 -32.51
N LYS A 64 8.86 2.81 -33.13
CA LYS A 64 8.16 2.91 -34.43
C LYS A 64 9.09 2.66 -35.62
N THR A 65 10.41 2.68 -35.40
CA THR A 65 11.41 2.38 -36.42
C THR A 65 11.90 0.95 -36.30
N ASP A 66 12.11 0.28 -37.42
CA ASP A 66 12.52 -1.13 -37.42
C ASP A 66 13.86 -1.34 -36.70
N GLY A 67 14.86 -0.47 -36.90
CA GLY A 67 16.18 -0.62 -36.28
C GLY A 67 16.18 -0.52 -34.75
N ASP A 68 15.36 0.37 -34.18
CA ASP A 68 15.25 0.51 -32.73
C ASP A 68 14.35 -0.57 -32.12
N ARG A 69 13.31 -0.99 -32.84
CA ARG A 69 12.53 -2.18 -32.47
C ARG A 69 13.43 -3.43 -32.46
N ASP A 70 14.25 -3.63 -33.48
CA ASP A 70 15.19 -4.76 -33.55
C ASP A 70 16.22 -4.72 -32.42
N THR A 71 16.67 -3.52 -32.03
CA THR A 71 17.53 -3.33 -30.86
C THR A 71 16.83 -3.80 -29.57
N LEU A 72 15.57 -3.41 -29.37
CA LEU A 72 14.78 -3.86 -28.21
C LEU A 72 14.59 -5.38 -28.24
N LEU A 73 14.22 -5.95 -29.38
CA LEU A 73 14.05 -7.41 -29.53
C LEU A 73 15.35 -8.15 -29.22
N ALA A 74 16.51 -7.62 -29.62
CA ALA A 74 17.81 -8.20 -29.26
C ALA A 74 18.06 -8.18 -27.75
N LEU A 75 17.71 -7.09 -27.05
CA LEU A 75 17.80 -7.02 -25.59
C LEU A 75 16.86 -8.05 -24.91
N VAL A 76 15.63 -8.19 -25.42
CA VAL A 76 14.62 -9.12 -24.89
C VAL A 76 15.11 -10.57 -24.86
N ARG A 77 15.95 -10.99 -25.82
CA ARG A 77 16.53 -12.35 -25.88
C ARG A 77 17.36 -12.74 -24.66
N SER A 78 17.80 -11.75 -23.88
CA SER A 78 18.61 -11.95 -22.68
C SER A 78 18.03 -11.28 -21.43
N ALA A 79 16.83 -10.70 -21.54
CA ALA A 79 16.11 -10.12 -20.41
C ALA A 79 15.42 -11.19 -19.58
N ASP A 80 15.26 -10.93 -18.28
CA ASP A 80 14.48 -11.77 -17.38
C ASP A 80 13.08 -11.22 -17.18
N VAL A 81 12.98 -9.89 -17.11
CA VAL A 81 11.73 -9.17 -16.86
C VAL A 81 11.60 -8.02 -17.85
N LEU A 82 10.39 -7.82 -18.36
CA LEU A 82 10.00 -6.60 -19.04
C LEU A 82 8.80 -6.01 -18.30
N VAL A 83 8.83 -4.71 -18.02
CA VAL A 83 7.72 -3.98 -17.40
C VAL A 83 7.26 -2.87 -18.33
N GLU A 84 5.97 -2.81 -18.63
CA GLU A 84 5.38 -1.76 -19.46
C GLU A 84 4.04 -1.28 -18.89
N SER A 85 3.64 -0.07 -19.28
CA SER A 85 2.41 0.56 -18.81
C SER A 85 1.66 1.27 -19.93
N PHE A 86 1.72 0.72 -21.14
CA PHE A 86 1.05 1.31 -22.29
C PHE A 86 -0.46 1.08 -22.21
N ARG A 87 -1.22 1.94 -22.92
CA ARG A 87 -2.65 1.69 -23.13
C ARG A 87 -2.84 0.38 -23.91
N PRO A 88 -3.90 -0.40 -23.61
CA PRO A 88 -4.24 -1.60 -24.36
C PRO A 88 -4.18 -1.40 -25.88
N GLY A 89 -3.58 -2.38 -26.58
CA GLY A 89 -3.39 -2.37 -28.03
C GLY A 89 -2.13 -1.63 -28.55
N VAL A 90 -1.44 -0.83 -27.73
CA VAL A 90 -0.18 -0.18 -28.13
C VAL A 90 0.94 -1.18 -28.38
N THR A 91 1.13 -2.13 -27.47
CA THR A 91 2.21 -3.14 -27.52
C THR A 91 2.09 -4.05 -28.74
N GLY A 92 0.86 -4.43 -29.10
CA GLY A 92 0.59 -5.18 -30.34
C GLY A 92 0.93 -4.39 -31.60
N ARG A 93 0.60 -3.09 -31.67
CA ARG A 93 0.99 -2.23 -32.81
C ARG A 93 2.50 -2.04 -32.94
N LEU A 94 3.22 -2.09 -31.82
CA LEU A 94 4.67 -1.98 -31.78
C LEU A 94 5.38 -3.33 -31.99
N GLY A 95 4.64 -4.45 -32.01
CA GLY A 95 5.21 -5.80 -32.14
C GLY A 95 6.00 -6.25 -30.90
N ILE A 96 5.60 -5.77 -29.72
CA ILE A 96 6.27 -6.05 -28.44
C ILE A 96 5.30 -6.60 -27.39
N ASP A 97 4.13 -7.10 -27.80
CA ASP A 97 3.20 -7.77 -26.89
C ASP A 97 3.78 -9.08 -26.32
N TYR A 98 3.15 -9.58 -25.27
CA TYR A 98 3.58 -10.80 -24.60
C TYR A 98 3.65 -12.01 -25.54
N ALA A 99 2.69 -12.21 -26.44
CA ALA A 99 2.70 -13.36 -27.35
C ALA A 99 3.93 -13.33 -28.27
N THR A 100 4.28 -12.16 -28.77
CA THR A 100 5.47 -11.94 -29.61
C THR A 100 6.76 -12.13 -28.83
N LEU A 101 6.88 -11.50 -27.65
CA LEU A 101 8.12 -11.53 -26.88
C LEU A 101 8.37 -12.87 -26.16
N SER A 102 7.32 -13.57 -25.71
CA SER A 102 7.44 -14.90 -25.11
C SER A 102 7.85 -15.97 -26.12
N ALA A 103 7.46 -15.82 -27.40
CA ALA A 103 7.95 -16.69 -28.46
C ALA A 103 9.46 -16.48 -28.72
N LEU A 104 9.95 -15.25 -28.55
CA LEU A 104 11.37 -14.90 -28.69
C LEU A 104 12.20 -15.33 -27.47
N ASN A 105 11.65 -15.17 -26.27
CA ASN A 105 12.26 -15.54 -25.01
C ASN A 105 11.21 -16.21 -24.09
N PRO A 106 11.10 -17.55 -24.11
CA PRO A 106 10.16 -18.29 -23.27
C PRO A 106 10.40 -18.16 -21.76
N ARG A 107 11.53 -17.59 -21.34
CA ARG A 107 11.88 -17.34 -19.93
C ARG A 107 11.48 -15.95 -19.44
N LEU A 108 10.94 -15.10 -20.33
CA LEU A 108 10.61 -13.72 -20.03
C LEU A 108 9.40 -13.63 -19.11
N ILE A 109 9.55 -12.90 -18.00
CA ILE A 109 8.42 -12.41 -17.21
C ILE A 109 7.99 -11.07 -17.80
N TYR A 110 6.80 -11.03 -18.37
CA TYR A 110 6.26 -9.81 -18.98
C TYR A 110 5.21 -9.21 -18.05
N CYS A 111 5.48 -8.04 -17.48
CA CYS A 111 4.58 -7.33 -16.59
C CYS A 111 3.90 -6.16 -17.32
N SER A 112 2.57 -6.18 -17.34
CA SER A 112 1.73 -5.08 -17.83
C SER A 112 1.04 -4.37 -16.67
N ILE A 113 1.19 -3.04 -16.60
CA ILE A 113 0.53 -2.18 -15.61
C ILE A 113 -0.36 -1.18 -16.36
N THR A 114 -1.65 -1.49 -16.48
CA THR A 114 -2.62 -0.64 -17.18
C THR A 114 -3.39 0.26 -16.21
N ALA A 115 -4.26 1.15 -16.72
CA ALA A 115 -5.13 1.94 -15.86
C ALA A 115 -6.26 1.10 -15.24
N TYR A 116 -7.00 0.35 -16.07
CA TYR A 116 -8.21 -0.36 -15.65
C TYR A 116 -8.18 -1.86 -15.93
N GLY A 117 -7.09 -2.41 -16.49
CA GLY A 117 -7.06 -3.74 -17.09
C GLY A 117 -7.19 -3.67 -18.63
N SER A 118 -6.95 -4.80 -19.28
CA SER A 118 -6.93 -4.93 -20.74
C SER A 118 -8.24 -5.46 -21.35
N ASP A 119 -9.04 -6.19 -20.56
CA ASP A 119 -10.26 -6.87 -21.02
C ASP A 119 -11.49 -6.46 -20.21
N ASN A 120 -11.89 -5.19 -20.34
CA ASN A 120 -13.11 -4.64 -19.72
C ASN A 120 -13.58 -3.35 -20.41
N ARG A 121 -14.79 -2.89 -20.05
CA ARG A 121 -15.41 -1.68 -20.63
C ARG A 121 -14.61 -0.39 -20.39
N HIS A 122 -13.70 -0.37 -19.42
CA HIS A 122 -12.89 0.79 -19.05
C HIS A 122 -11.47 0.77 -19.63
N ALA A 123 -11.07 -0.27 -20.37
CA ALA A 123 -9.72 -0.45 -20.91
C ALA A 123 -9.23 0.73 -21.78
N GLY A 124 -10.15 1.44 -22.45
CA GLY A 124 -9.85 2.60 -23.30
C GLY A 124 -9.77 3.95 -22.57
N ARG A 125 -10.11 4.00 -21.27
CA ARG A 125 -10.20 5.27 -20.53
C ARG A 125 -8.82 5.87 -20.20
N PRO A 126 -8.73 7.20 -19.97
CA PRO A 126 -7.49 7.84 -19.53
C PRO A 126 -6.96 7.28 -18.21
N GLY A 127 -5.65 7.02 -18.14
CA GLY A 127 -4.98 6.40 -17.00
C GLY A 127 -4.27 7.41 -16.12
N TYR A 128 -5.01 8.10 -15.25
CA TYR A 128 -4.47 8.98 -14.22
C TYR A 128 -4.98 8.56 -12.84
N ASP A 129 -4.11 8.57 -11.83
CA ASP A 129 -4.44 8.20 -10.44
C ASP A 129 -5.70 8.87 -9.93
N ALA A 130 -5.80 10.19 -10.06
CA ALA A 130 -6.96 10.94 -9.56
C ALA A 130 -8.28 10.54 -10.23
N LEU A 131 -8.25 10.15 -11.52
CA LEU A 131 -9.44 9.68 -12.22
C LEU A 131 -9.84 8.27 -11.78
N VAL A 132 -8.85 7.38 -11.56
CA VAL A 132 -9.13 6.04 -11.02
C VAL A 132 -9.69 6.15 -9.60
N ALA A 133 -9.12 7.02 -8.77
CA ALA A 133 -9.60 7.27 -7.41
C ALA A 133 -11.03 7.87 -7.41
N ALA A 134 -11.34 8.78 -8.34
CA ALA A 134 -12.70 9.30 -8.51
C ALA A 134 -13.68 8.21 -8.95
N ARG A 135 -13.35 7.44 -10.00
CA ARG A 135 -14.20 6.36 -10.52
C ARG A 135 -14.55 5.31 -9.47
N THR A 136 -13.57 4.97 -8.63
CA THR A 136 -13.71 3.94 -7.59
C THR A 136 -14.33 4.48 -6.30
N GLY A 137 -14.61 5.77 -6.21
CA GLY A 137 -15.10 6.38 -4.98
C GLY A 137 -14.08 6.42 -3.85
N LEU A 138 -12.81 6.10 -4.11
CA LEU A 138 -11.75 6.11 -3.10
C LEU A 138 -11.61 7.49 -2.44
N GLN A 139 -11.96 8.56 -3.15
CA GLN A 139 -11.96 9.93 -2.62
C GLN A 139 -13.03 10.16 -1.52
N TRP A 140 -14.14 9.40 -1.54
CA TRP A 140 -15.13 9.42 -0.47
C TRP A 140 -14.63 8.69 0.79
N GLU A 141 -13.86 7.62 0.61
CA GLU A 141 -13.29 6.86 1.72
C GLU A 141 -12.23 7.62 2.52
N GLN A 142 -11.65 8.71 1.98
CA GLN A 142 -10.60 9.46 2.68
C GLN A 142 -11.07 10.02 4.03
N ARG A 143 -12.30 10.56 4.06
CA ARG A 143 -12.96 10.95 5.32
C ARG A 143 -13.79 9.81 5.90
N GLY A 144 -14.34 8.96 5.03
CA GLY A 144 -15.29 7.90 5.37
C GLY A 144 -16.74 8.34 5.22
N TRP A 145 -17.64 7.39 5.39
CA TRP A 145 -19.09 7.60 5.30
C TRP A 145 -19.69 7.94 6.68
N PRO A 146 -20.75 8.75 6.78
CA PRO A 146 -21.40 9.03 8.07
C PRO A 146 -21.85 7.77 8.81
N GLU A 147 -22.39 6.80 8.08
CA GLU A 147 -22.82 5.48 8.54
C GLU A 147 -21.66 4.49 8.76
N GLY A 148 -20.44 4.82 8.32
CA GLY A 148 -19.29 3.91 8.28
C GLY A 148 -19.26 3.03 7.02
N ALA A 149 -18.06 2.61 6.60
CA ALA A 149 -17.87 1.97 5.29
C ALA A 149 -18.64 0.65 5.10
N LEU A 150 -18.63 -0.25 6.08
CA LEU A 150 -19.31 -1.56 5.98
C LEU A 150 -20.82 -1.40 5.86
N TYR A 151 -21.38 -0.44 6.61
CA TYR A 151 -22.79 -0.10 6.60
C TYR A 151 -23.21 0.55 5.28
N HIS A 152 -22.38 1.48 4.81
CA HIS A 152 -22.55 2.10 3.50
C HIS A 152 -22.62 1.06 2.38
N ILE A 153 -21.65 0.14 2.34
CA ILE A 153 -21.55 -0.93 1.34
C ILE A 153 -22.72 -1.92 1.43
N ALA A 154 -23.14 -2.25 2.64
CA ALA A 154 -24.28 -3.13 2.87
C ALA A 154 -25.64 -2.45 2.63
N GLY A 155 -25.67 -1.17 2.23
CA GLY A 155 -26.89 -0.39 2.03
C GLY A 155 -27.72 -0.24 3.29
N ARG A 156 -27.08 -0.26 4.47
CA ARG A 156 -27.74 -0.11 5.77
C ARG A 156 -27.88 1.35 6.14
N ALA A 157 -28.92 1.67 6.89
CA ALA A 157 -29.12 3.01 7.43
C ALA A 157 -28.09 3.32 8.51
N ASP A 158 -27.74 4.60 8.64
CA ASP A 158 -26.90 5.11 9.71
C ASP A 158 -27.51 4.85 11.09
N ARG A 159 -26.80 4.10 11.95
CA ARG A 159 -27.21 3.81 13.34
C ARG A 159 -27.32 5.05 14.20
N PHE A 160 -26.55 6.08 13.88
CA PHE A 160 -26.42 7.27 14.69
C PHE A 160 -26.85 8.50 13.90
N ALA A 161 -27.86 8.41 13.03
CA ALA A 161 -28.27 9.50 12.13
C ALA A 161 -28.49 10.86 12.83
N ASP A 162 -28.98 10.85 14.07
CA ASP A 162 -29.24 12.06 14.87
C ASP A 162 -27.99 12.63 15.55
N LEU A 163 -26.85 11.96 15.44
CA LEU A 163 -25.59 12.39 16.04
C LEU A 163 -24.87 13.39 15.15
N GLU A 164 -24.72 14.61 15.66
CA GLU A 164 -23.94 15.66 15.02
C GLU A 164 -22.50 15.70 15.57
N SER A 165 -21.57 16.18 14.74
CA SER A 165 -20.16 16.34 15.13
C SER A 165 -19.66 17.67 14.57
N ALA A 166 -18.97 18.46 15.40
CA ALA A 166 -18.41 19.71 14.93
C ALA A 166 -17.28 19.43 13.93
N TRP A 167 -17.17 20.24 12.88
CA TRP A 167 -16.08 20.12 11.90
C TRP A 167 -14.70 20.25 12.53
N ASP A 168 -14.58 20.99 13.64
CA ASP A 168 -13.32 21.12 14.37
C ASP A 168 -12.92 19.85 15.14
N ASP A 169 -13.88 18.96 15.41
CA ASP A 169 -13.67 17.72 16.16
C ASP A 169 -13.29 16.53 15.26
N VAL A 170 -13.44 16.66 13.93
CA VAL A 170 -13.14 15.62 12.94
C VAL A 170 -12.01 16.04 12.00
N GLN A 171 -11.38 15.07 11.35
CA GLN A 171 -10.25 15.33 10.45
C GLN A 171 -10.67 15.90 9.08
N GLY A 172 -9.75 16.60 8.40
CA GLY A 172 -9.98 17.22 7.09
C GLY A 172 -10.71 18.57 7.13
N PRO A 173 -10.98 19.20 5.96
CA PRO A 173 -11.58 20.53 5.86
C PRO A 173 -13.05 20.56 6.30
N ALA A 174 -13.57 21.72 6.69
CA ALA A 174 -14.97 21.88 7.11
C ALA A 174 -15.95 21.93 5.90
N ARG A 175 -16.04 20.83 5.16
CA ARG A 175 -16.98 20.67 4.03
C ARG A 175 -17.43 19.21 3.85
N PRO A 176 -18.63 18.98 3.29
CA PRO A 176 -19.03 17.66 2.83
C PRO A 176 -18.30 17.28 1.53
N GLY A 177 -18.57 16.07 1.06
CA GLY A 177 -18.10 15.58 -0.22
C GLY A 177 -16.77 14.81 -0.15
N PRO A 178 -16.31 14.30 -1.30
CA PRO A 178 -15.08 13.56 -1.42
C PRO A 178 -13.86 14.47 -1.17
N LEU A 179 -12.78 13.89 -0.68
CA LEU A 179 -11.50 14.57 -0.47
C LEU A 179 -10.47 14.05 -1.47
N PHE A 180 -9.75 14.99 -2.09
CA PHE A 180 -8.58 14.68 -2.90
C PHE A 180 -7.41 14.33 -1.96
N SER A 181 -6.69 13.25 -2.27
CA SER A 181 -5.49 12.83 -1.55
C SER A 181 -4.23 13.27 -2.31
N ALA A 182 -3.19 13.72 -1.61
CA ALA A 182 -1.90 14.02 -2.24
C ALA A 182 -1.17 12.74 -2.65
N SER A 183 -1.39 11.69 -1.86
CA SER A 183 -0.85 10.36 -2.09
C SER A 183 -1.54 9.65 -3.26
N ASN A 184 -0.73 9.07 -4.15
CA ASN A 184 -1.17 8.42 -5.37
C ASN A 184 -1.53 6.95 -5.10
N TRP A 185 -2.58 6.71 -4.31
CA TRP A 185 -2.97 5.37 -3.86
C TRP A 185 -3.12 4.34 -4.98
N PRO A 186 -3.78 4.62 -6.12
CA PRO A 186 -3.86 3.67 -7.22
C PRO A 186 -2.48 3.23 -7.76
N SER A 187 -1.55 4.15 -7.95
CA SER A 187 -0.20 3.85 -8.43
C SER A 187 0.66 3.13 -7.39
N LEU A 188 0.56 3.52 -6.11
CA LEU A 188 1.27 2.86 -5.02
C LEU A 188 0.82 1.40 -4.89
N GLY A 189 -0.49 1.15 -4.92
CA GLY A 189 -1.04 -0.20 -4.92
C GLY A 189 -0.61 -1.05 -6.12
N ALA A 190 -0.63 -0.46 -7.32
CA ALA A 190 -0.16 -1.14 -8.53
C ALA A 190 1.35 -1.45 -8.48
N CYS A 191 2.16 -0.58 -7.89
CA CYS A 191 3.59 -0.82 -7.66
C CYS A 191 3.82 -2.03 -6.75
N PHE A 192 3.12 -2.09 -5.61
CA PHE A 192 3.19 -3.20 -4.67
C PHE A 192 2.75 -4.52 -5.32
N ALA A 193 1.60 -4.52 -6.01
CA ALA A 193 1.08 -5.69 -6.70
C ALA A 193 2.04 -6.19 -7.80
N ALA A 194 2.58 -5.29 -8.63
CA ALA A 194 3.53 -5.65 -9.69
C ALA A 194 4.82 -6.25 -9.12
N THR A 195 5.38 -5.66 -8.06
CA THR A 195 6.64 -6.13 -7.47
C THR A 195 6.48 -7.50 -6.80
N THR A 196 5.37 -7.74 -6.11
CA THR A 196 5.01 -9.05 -5.56
C THR A 196 4.86 -10.08 -6.66
N ALA A 197 4.09 -9.77 -7.70
CA ALA A 197 3.82 -10.71 -8.79
C ALA A 197 5.08 -11.04 -9.61
N ILE A 198 5.96 -10.05 -9.88
CA ILE A 198 7.26 -10.28 -10.52
C ILE A 198 8.14 -11.18 -9.65
N SER A 199 8.20 -10.93 -8.33
CA SER A 199 9.00 -11.74 -7.40
C SER A 199 8.49 -13.18 -7.31
N ALA A 200 7.17 -13.37 -7.28
CA ALA A 200 6.53 -14.68 -7.32
C ALA A 200 6.78 -15.39 -8.66
N ALA A 201 6.68 -14.69 -9.79
CA ALA A 201 6.95 -15.25 -11.11
C ALA A 201 8.43 -15.65 -11.27
N LEU A 202 9.37 -14.88 -10.70
CA LEU A 202 10.79 -15.23 -10.68
C LEU A 202 11.05 -16.52 -9.89
N LEU A 203 10.41 -16.68 -8.74
CA LEU A 203 10.47 -17.91 -7.95
C LEU A 203 9.85 -19.10 -8.69
N ALA A 204 8.63 -18.94 -9.22
CA ALA A 204 7.95 -19.98 -10.00
C ALA A 204 8.80 -20.45 -11.19
N ARG A 205 9.50 -19.53 -11.87
CA ARG A 205 10.39 -19.83 -13.00
C ARG A 205 11.56 -20.73 -12.63
N GLU A 206 12.02 -20.76 -11.38
CA GLU A 206 13.07 -21.71 -10.95
C GLU A 206 12.54 -23.15 -10.96
N ALA A 207 11.23 -23.35 -10.72
CA ALA A 207 10.58 -24.66 -10.78
C ALA A 207 10.11 -25.03 -12.20
N THR A 208 9.53 -24.08 -12.94
CA THR A 208 8.94 -24.35 -14.26
C THR A 208 9.94 -24.23 -15.40
N GLY A 209 11.03 -23.47 -15.21
CA GLY A 209 11.99 -23.12 -16.25
C GLY A 209 11.50 -22.06 -17.24
N ALA A 210 10.24 -21.62 -17.15
CA ALA A 210 9.58 -20.72 -18.08
C ALA A 210 9.12 -19.40 -17.42
N GLY A 211 9.10 -18.34 -18.21
CA GLY A 211 8.51 -17.06 -17.83
C GLY A 211 7.00 -17.07 -18.06
N GLN A 212 6.35 -15.98 -17.68
CA GLN A 212 4.90 -15.84 -17.79
C GLN A 212 4.48 -14.37 -17.90
N GLN A 213 3.23 -14.13 -18.27
CA GLN A 213 2.64 -12.81 -18.21
C GLN A 213 2.14 -12.52 -16.80
N VAL A 214 2.44 -11.32 -16.33
CA VAL A 214 1.96 -10.73 -15.09
C VAL A 214 1.15 -9.49 -15.44
N GLU A 215 -0.04 -9.35 -14.86
CA GLU A 215 -0.89 -8.17 -15.08
C GLU A 215 -1.38 -7.59 -13.77
N THR A 216 -1.37 -6.26 -13.69
CA THR A 216 -2.10 -5.49 -12.67
C THR A 216 -2.56 -4.16 -13.28
N SER A 217 -3.22 -3.33 -12.49
CA SER A 217 -3.70 -2.03 -12.94
C SER A 217 -3.83 -1.02 -11.80
N LEU A 218 -3.94 0.26 -12.15
CA LEU A 218 -4.28 1.30 -11.18
C LEU A 218 -5.63 1.02 -10.50
N LEU A 219 -6.61 0.47 -11.22
CA LEU A 219 -7.87 0.00 -10.64
C LEU A 219 -7.63 -1.03 -9.54
N ARG A 220 -6.80 -2.05 -9.78
CA ARG A 220 -6.44 -3.02 -8.74
C ARG A 220 -5.65 -2.35 -7.60
N GLY A 221 -4.82 -1.36 -7.90
CA GLY A 221 -4.18 -0.55 -6.86
C GLY A 221 -5.16 0.26 -6.01
N ALA A 222 -6.26 0.73 -6.57
CA ALA A 222 -7.34 1.38 -5.82
C ALA A 222 -8.13 0.37 -4.98
N LEU A 223 -8.45 -0.81 -5.52
CA LEU A 223 -9.05 -1.92 -4.77
C LEU A 223 -8.16 -2.36 -3.59
N PHE A 224 -6.84 -2.34 -3.77
CA PHE A 224 -5.89 -2.53 -2.69
C PHE A 224 -6.04 -1.45 -1.60
N ALA A 225 -5.99 -0.17 -1.99
CA ALA A 225 -6.14 0.94 -1.05
C ALA A 225 -7.45 0.83 -0.23
N GLY A 226 -8.53 0.44 -0.89
CA GLY A 226 -9.83 0.26 -0.26
C GLY A 226 -10.02 -1.06 0.48
N SER A 227 -9.06 -2.01 0.44
CA SER A 227 -9.24 -3.35 1.04
C SER A 227 -9.66 -3.31 2.51
N TYR A 228 -9.19 -2.29 3.24
CA TYR A 228 -9.53 -2.04 4.63
C TYR A 228 -11.03 -1.83 4.86
N VAL A 229 -11.66 -1.04 3.99
CA VAL A 229 -13.03 -0.54 4.14
C VAL A 229 -14.02 -1.22 3.20
N TRP A 230 -13.55 -1.83 2.11
CA TRP A 230 -14.35 -2.51 1.10
C TRP A 230 -14.51 -3.99 1.40
N GLN A 231 -15.40 -4.28 2.33
CA GLN A 231 -15.86 -5.63 2.67
C GLN A 231 -17.38 -5.61 2.87
N ARG A 232 -18.08 -6.67 2.46
CA ARG A 232 -19.54 -6.78 2.61
C ARG A 232 -19.90 -8.04 3.38
N ALA A 233 -20.42 -7.87 4.59
CA ALA A 233 -20.98 -8.94 5.38
C ALA A 233 -22.51 -8.94 5.25
N GLU A 234 -23.13 -10.10 5.08
CA GLU A 234 -24.60 -10.24 5.02
C GLU A 234 -25.26 -9.81 6.34
N ARG A 235 -24.65 -10.19 7.47
CA ARG A 235 -25.01 -9.78 8.82
C ARG A 235 -23.87 -8.96 9.45
N PRO A 236 -23.72 -7.66 9.12
CA PRO A 236 -22.67 -6.81 9.69
C PRO A 236 -22.90 -6.49 11.19
N ASP A 237 -23.97 -7.03 11.76
CA ASP A 237 -24.47 -6.80 13.13
C ASP A 237 -24.31 -8.03 14.02
N ALA A 238 -23.64 -9.07 13.53
CA ALA A 238 -23.42 -10.28 14.31
C ALA A 238 -22.47 -10.00 15.48
N ASP A 239 -22.74 -10.57 16.65
CA ASP A 239 -21.96 -10.35 17.89
C ASP A 239 -20.46 -10.68 17.73
N ALA A 240 -20.11 -11.60 16.82
CA ALA A 240 -18.73 -11.99 16.53
C ALA A 240 -18.07 -11.18 15.40
N PHE A 241 -18.66 -10.04 14.98
CA PHE A 241 -18.16 -9.19 13.91
C PHE A 241 -18.20 -7.70 14.28
N ASP A 242 -17.02 -7.15 14.60
CA ASP A 242 -16.85 -5.75 14.94
C ASP A 242 -16.48 -4.93 13.70
N THR A 243 -17.22 -3.85 13.49
CA THR A 243 -16.87 -2.82 12.52
C THR A 243 -16.05 -1.74 13.22
N TRP A 244 -14.89 -1.41 12.68
CA TRP A 244 -14.05 -0.37 13.26
C TRP A 244 -14.66 1.01 13.02
N ILE A 245 -14.40 1.95 13.92
CA ILE A 245 -14.98 3.29 13.92
C ILE A 245 -14.42 4.22 12.82
N PHE A 246 -14.78 3.96 11.57
CA PHE A 246 -14.33 4.70 10.38
C PHE A 246 -15.37 5.67 9.81
N GLY A 247 -16.31 6.12 10.64
CA GLY A 247 -17.27 7.13 10.22
C GLY A 247 -16.62 8.51 10.04
N SER A 248 -17.16 9.32 9.11
CA SER A 248 -16.73 10.72 8.89
C SER A 248 -16.99 11.65 10.08
N ARG A 249 -17.84 11.22 11.01
CA ARG A 249 -18.19 11.91 12.26
C ARG A 249 -17.30 11.54 13.44
N SER A 250 -16.41 10.57 13.28
CA SER A 250 -15.53 10.13 14.38
C SER A 250 -14.28 11.01 14.44
N PRO A 251 -13.97 11.60 15.61
CA PRO A 251 -12.65 12.14 15.89
C PRO A 251 -11.56 11.09 15.68
N LYS A 252 -10.44 11.49 15.08
CA LYS A 252 -9.30 10.61 14.79
C LYS A 252 -8.08 10.88 15.67
N GLY A 253 -8.21 11.61 16.77
CA GLY A 253 -7.11 11.81 17.73
C GLY A 253 -6.02 12.77 17.26
N HIS A 254 -6.34 13.68 16.33
CA HIS A 254 -5.50 14.82 15.98
C HIS A 254 -5.73 15.98 16.93
N PHE A 255 -4.64 16.52 17.48
CA PHE A 255 -4.69 17.65 18.40
C PHE A 255 -3.59 18.66 18.08
N GLN A 256 -3.91 19.95 18.22
CA GLN A 256 -2.94 21.03 18.10
C GLN A 256 -2.38 21.37 19.49
N CYS A 257 -1.05 21.45 19.59
CA CYS A 257 -0.32 21.76 20.81
C CYS A 257 -0.08 23.28 20.97
N ALA A 258 0.48 23.70 22.11
CA ALA A 258 0.75 25.11 22.44
C ALA A 258 1.67 25.82 21.43
N ASP A 259 2.52 25.07 20.74
CA ASP A 259 3.45 25.55 19.71
C ASP A 259 2.85 25.53 18.29
N SER A 260 1.53 25.42 18.17
CA SER A 260 0.76 25.35 16.91
C SER A 260 1.07 24.16 16.01
N ARG A 261 1.97 23.25 16.44
CA ARG A 261 2.21 21.97 15.79
C ARG A 261 1.13 20.96 16.18
N TRP A 262 1.00 19.92 15.39
CA TRP A 262 0.00 18.87 15.57
C TRP A 262 0.64 17.57 16.04
N ILE A 263 -0.10 16.84 16.86
CA ILE A 263 0.18 15.45 17.23
C ILE A 263 -0.99 14.55 16.78
N HIS A 264 -0.73 13.26 16.69
CA HIS A 264 -1.75 12.24 16.56
C HIS A 264 -1.55 11.20 17.66
N ASN A 265 -2.57 10.98 18.50
CA ASN A 265 -2.63 9.90 19.48
C ASN A 265 -3.66 8.86 19.03
N TRP A 266 -3.23 7.62 18.77
CA TRP A 266 -4.14 6.56 18.32
C TRP A 266 -3.72 5.18 18.80
N VAL A 267 -4.56 4.31 19.37
CA VAL A 267 -5.95 4.61 19.77
C VAL A 267 -5.94 5.58 20.94
N ILE A 268 -6.86 6.53 20.95
CA ILE A 268 -6.90 7.63 21.92
C ILE A 268 -6.96 7.07 23.34
N ASN A 269 -6.10 7.57 24.24
CA ASN A 269 -6.15 7.27 25.66
C ASN A 269 -6.46 8.55 26.46
N PRO A 270 -7.73 8.78 26.83
CA PRO A 270 -8.12 9.95 27.60
C PRO A 270 -7.43 10.02 28.98
N ARG A 271 -7.32 8.88 29.69
CA ARG A 271 -6.72 8.84 31.02
C ARG A 271 -5.27 9.31 31.00
N PHE A 272 -4.49 8.86 30.02
CA PHE A 272 -3.11 9.33 29.84
C PHE A 272 -3.04 10.85 29.69
N ILE A 273 -3.79 11.43 28.75
CA ILE A 273 -3.74 12.87 28.48
C ILE A 273 -4.19 13.69 29.69
N LEU A 274 -5.32 13.30 30.31
CA LEU A 274 -5.90 14.04 31.44
C LEU A 274 -5.02 13.96 32.69
N THR A 275 -4.38 12.82 32.95
CA THR A 275 -3.47 12.66 34.10
C THR A 275 -2.13 13.35 33.87
N ALA A 276 -1.52 13.18 32.69
CA ALA A 276 -0.25 13.81 32.34
C ALA A 276 -0.34 15.36 32.37
N ALA A 277 -1.49 15.92 31.98
CA ALA A 277 -1.72 17.37 31.99
C ALA A 277 -2.27 17.94 33.30
N ALA A 278 -2.46 17.13 34.37
CA ALA A 278 -3.14 17.60 35.57
C ALA A 278 -2.40 18.74 36.32
N GLY A 279 -1.08 18.79 36.20
CA GLY A 279 -0.22 19.80 36.83
C GLY A 279 -0.01 21.08 36.01
N GLU A 280 0.83 21.98 36.54
CA GLU A 280 1.35 23.14 35.80
C GLU A 280 2.39 22.74 34.75
N GLU A 281 3.09 21.63 35.00
CA GLU A 281 4.02 20.97 34.09
C GLU A 281 3.44 19.63 33.61
N LEU A 282 3.91 19.16 32.46
CA LEU A 282 3.47 17.88 31.91
C LEU A 282 4.19 16.74 32.63
N ASP A 283 3.43 15.83 33.24
CA ASP A 283 3.96 14.62 33.86
C ASP A 283 4.27 13.58 32.77
N CYS A 284 5.56 13.30 32.55
CA CYS A 284 6.01 12.32 31.57
C CYS A 284 5.87 10.87 32.04
N ASN A 285 5.54 10.62 33.31
CA ASN A 285 5.40 9.26 33.84
C ASN A 285 4.14 9.14 34.71
N PRO A 286 2.94 9.33 34.12
CA PRO A 286 1.71 9.11 34.85
C PRO A 286 1.68 7.64 35.33
N ASP A 287 1.22 7.40 36.56
CA ASP A 287 1.05 6.05 37.14
C ASP A 287 -0.03 5.27 36.38
N LEU A 288 0.35 4.72 35.21
CA LEU A 288 -0.55 4.21 34.20
C LEU A 288 -0.01 2.92 33.59
N ASN A 289 -0.80 1.84 33.69
CA ASN A 289 -0.61 0.65 32.89
C ASN A 289 -1.57 0.69 31.70
N VAL A 290 -1.05 1.02 30.51
CA VAL A 290 -1.83 1.16 29.26
C VAL A 290 -2.52 -0.13 28.84
N LYS A 291 -1.89 -1.28 29.11
CA LYS A 291 -2.33 -2.56 28.58
C LYS A 291 -3.68 -3.00 29.15
N ASP A 292 -3.92 -2.64 30.40
CA ASP A 292 -5.10 -3.03 31.17
C ASP A 292 -5.95 -1.79 31.55
N ASP A 293 -5.83 -0.71 30.77
CA ASP A 293 -6.52 0.55 31.04
C ASP A 293 -8.00 0.47 30.60
N PRO A 294 -8.97 0.50 31.53
CA PRO A 294 -10.39 0.44 31.20
C PRO A 294 -10.90 1.71 30.51
N ASP A 295 -10.17 2.83 30.62
CA ASP A 295 -10.54 4.09 30.00
C ASP A 295 -9.96 4.25 28.60
N ARG A 296 -9.17 3.26 28.12
CA ARG A 296 -8.69 3.23 26.74
C ARG A 296 -9.87 3.00 25.82
N LEU A 297 -10.07 3.93 24.88
CA LEU A 297 -11.18 3.84 23.94
C LEU A 297 -10.99 2.62 23.03
N GLY A 298 -12.10 1.91 22.82
CA GLY A 298 -12.16 0.75 21.96
C GLY A 298 -12.28 1.12 20.49
N THR A 299 -12.66 0.13 19.68
CA THR A 299 -12.75 0.24 18.23
C THR A 299 -14.18 0.09 17.72
N ALA A 300 -15.10 -0.28 18.61
CA ALA A 300 -16.50 -0.56 18.29
C ALA A 300 -17.25 0.72 17.90
N PRO A 301 -18.32 0.65 17.10
CA PRO A 301 -19.07 1.84 16.66
C PRO A 301 -19.63 2.70 17.79
N GLU A 302 -19.92 2.10 18.95
CA GLU A 302 -20.46 2.77 20.14
C GLU A 302 -19.41 3.67 20.81
N GLU A 303 -18.12 3.43 20.58
CA GLU A 303 -17.03 4.27 21.09
C GLU A 303 -17.08 5.69 20.50
N LEU A 304 -17.90 5.92 19.48
CA LEU A 304 -18.11 7.23 18.85
C LEU A 304 -18.60 8.25 19.87
N PHE A 305 -19.49 7.85 20.78
CA PHE A 305 -20.00 8.73 21.83
C PHE A 305 -18.89 9.13 22.80
N ALA A 306 -18.03 8.18 23.19
CA ALA A 306 -16.90 8.45 24.07
C ALA A 306 -15.86 9.35 23.38
N LEU A 307 -15.55 9.09 22.10
CA LEU A 307 -14.66 9.93 21.30
C LEU A 307 -15.16 11.37 21.24
N LEU A 308 -16.43 11.59 20.91
CA LEU A 308 -17.02 12.94 20.84
C LEU A 308 -17.07 13.63 22.20
N HIS A 309 -17.33 12.88 23.28
CA HIS A 309 -17.30 13.42 24.64
C HIS A 309 -15.90 13.90 25.02
N TYR A 310 -14.87 13.08 24.78
CA TYR A 310 -13.50 13.40 25.20
C TYR A 310 -12.79 14.38 24.27
N GLN A 311 -13.07 14.40 22.97
CA GLN A 311 -12.36 15.22 21.99
C GLN A 311 -12.16 16.70 22.41
N PRO A 312 -13.18 17.46 22.85
CA PRO A 312 -12.98 18.84 23.29
C PRO A 312 -12.15 18.94 24.58
N LEU A 313 -12.32 18.02 25.53
CA LEU A 313 -11.56 17.99 26.79
C LEU A 313 -10.08 17.73 26.53
N LEU A 314 -9.78 16.76 25.66
CA LEU A 314 -8.42 16.41 25.28
C LEU A 314 -7.76 17.54 24.49
N ARG A 315 -8.48 18.18 23.57
CA ARG A 315 -7.99 19.38 22.85
C ARG A 315 -7.54 20.46 23.83
N GLU A 316 -8.36 20.77 24.82
CA GLU A 316 -8.04 21.78 25.83
C GLU A 316 -6.75 21.42 26.58
N GLN A 317 -6.59 20.17 27.01
CA GLN A 317 -5.39 19.74 27.73
C GLN A 317 -4.13 19.71 26.85
N ILE A 318 -4.23 19.16 25.64
CA ILE A 318 -3.10 19.09 24.70
C ILE A 318 -2.58 20.49 24.36
N ALA A 319 -3.48 21.46 24.16
CA ALA A 319 -3.13 22.83 23.79
C ALA A 319 -2.33 23.60 24.86
N ARG A 320 -2.24 23.07 26.09
CA ARG A 320 -1.50 23.71 27.20
C ARG A 320 0.01 23.50 27.10
N PHE A 321 0.48 22.46 26.41
CA PHE A 321 1.88 22.06 26.40
C PHE A 321 2.44 21.94 24.97
N PRO A 322 3.75 22.16 24.78
CA PRO A 322 4.37 22.06 23.46
C PRO A 322 4.43 20.61 22.97
N THR A 323 4.47 20.45 21.63
CA THR A 323 4.48 19.13 20.98
C THR A 323 5.58 18.19 21.48
N ALA A 324 6.79 18.71 21.70
CA ALA A 324 7.92 17.89 22.15
C ALA A 324 7.68 17.24 23.52
N ALA A 325 7.04 17.95 24.46
CA ALA A 325 6.73 17.43 25.78
C ALA A 325 5.73 16.26 25.70
N TRP A 326 4.70 16.38 24.85
CA TRP A 326 3.73 15.30 24.63
C TRP A 326 4.36 14.05 24.02
N VAL A 327 5.26 14.21 23.06
CA VAL A 327 5.98 13.07 22.44
C VAL A 327 6.89 12.39 23.46
N GLU A 328 7.58 13.14 24.31
CA GLU A 328 8.42 12.60 25.38
C GLU A 328 7.59 11.85 26.43
N ALA A 329 6.51 12.45 26.91
CA ALA A 329 5.59 11.82 27.86
C ALA A 329 4.99 10.52 27.32
N ALA A 330 4.58 10.52 26.05
CA ALA A 330 4.03 9.33 25.42
C ALA A 330 5.06 8.21 25.26
N ALA A 331 6.31 8.56 24.91
CA ALA A 331 7.39 7.58 24.81
C ALA A 331 7.70 6.94 26.17
N ALA A 332 7.68 7.71 27.25
CA ALA A 332 7.89 7.22 28.61
C ALA A 332 6.72 6.35 29.11
N ALA A 333 5.48 6.70 28.76
CA ALA A 333 4.27 5.98 29.16
C ALA A 333 3.88 4.80 28.24
N ASP A 334 4.70 4.46 27.24
CA ASP A 334 4.39 3.43 26.23
C ASP A 334 3.06 3.69 25.48
N ILE A 335 2.82 4.95 25.10
CA ILE A 335 1.65 5.43 24.35
C ILE A 335 2.00 5.70 22.88
N THR A 336 1.09 5.31 22.00
CA THR A 336 1.14 5.61 20.56
C THR A 336 0.76 7.07 20.29
N LEU A 337 1.75 7.96 20.32
CA LEU A 337 1.60 9.37 19.98
C LEU A 337 2.86 9.89 19.29
N GLN A 338 2.69 10.57 18.16
CA GLN A 338 3.80 11.21 17.45
C GLN A 338 3.42 12.60 16.94
N ALA A 339 4.43 13.45 16.77
CA ALA A 339 4.28 14.74 16.10
C ALA A 339 4.05 14.56 14.60
N VAL A 340 3.07 15.27 14.03
CA VAL A 340 2.88 15.37 12.59
C VAL A 340 4.01 16.22 12.00
N ARG A 341 4.71 15.67 11.02
CA ARG A 341 5.87 16.28 10.36
C ARG A 341 5.61 16.50 8.88
N SER A 342 6.35 17.41 8.25
CA SER A 342 6.41 17.44 6.79
C SER A 342 7.29 16.30 6.24
N PRO A 343 7.14 15.91 4.96
CA PRO A 343 8.09 14.98 4.34
C PRO A 343 9.53 15.52 4.36
N GLU A 344 9.72 16.83 4.30
CA GLU A 344 11.05 17.44 4.43
C GLU A 344 11.68 17.16 5.81
N GLU A 345 10.92 17.33 6.90
CA GLU A 345 11.39 16.98 8.24
C GLU A 345 11.69 15.48 8.36
N ALA A 346 10.85 14.63 7.74
CA ALA A 346 11.07 13.18 7.71
C ALA A 346 12.38 12.80 7.02
N LEU A 347 12.64 13.35 5.83
CA LEU A 347 13.87 13.08 5.06
C LEU A 347 15.14 13.67 5.72
N MET A 348 14.97 14.52 6.74
CA MET A 348 16.07 15.06 7.54
C MET A 348 16.26 14.33 8.87
N ASP A 349 15.41 13.34 9.20
CA ASP A 349 15.49 12.61 10.46
C ASP A 349 16.79 11.78 10.55
N PRO A 350 17.66 12.04 11.55
CA PRO A 350 18.93 11.34 11.69
C PRO A 350 18.76 9.83 11.97
N LEU A 351 17.64 9.42 12.58
CA LEU A 351 17.38 7.99 12.85
C LEU A 351 17.04 7.25 11.56
N PHE A 352 16.24 7.86 10.67
CA PHE A 352 15.95 7.28 9.36
C PHE A 352 17.20 7.21 8.47
N LEU A 353 18.10 8.18 8.56
CA LEU A 353 19.39 8.15 7.86
C LEU A 353 20.30 7.05 8.41
N ALA A 354 20.36 6.89 9.74
CA ALA A 354 21.20 5.89 10.37
C ALA A 354 20.75 4.46 10.05
N ASP A 355 19.42 4.22 9.97
CA ASP A 355 18.86 2.91 9.65
C ASP A 355 18.88 2.59 8.14
N GLY A 356 19.01 3.62 7.29
CA GLY A 356 18.92 3.50 5.84
C GLY A 356 17.48 3.56 5.28
N CYS A 357 16.49 3.90 6.10
CA CYS A 357 15.14 4.26 5.68
C CYS A 357 15.13 5.49 4.76
N VAL A 358 16.12 6.37 4.92
CA VAL A 358 16.40 7.52 4.05
C VAL A 358 17.83 7.38 3.52
N ALA A 359 18.00 7.60 2.22
CA ALA A 359 19.30 7.52 1.56
C ALA A 359 19.79 8.89 1.10
N ARG A 360 21.10 9.12 1.28
CA ARG A 360 21.82 10.26 0.71
C ARG A 360 22.44 9.83 -0.63
N LEU A 361 22.25 10.64 -1.68
CA LEU A 361 22.78 10.38 -3.02
C LEU A 361 23.29 11.67 -3.65
N GLU A 362 24.26 11.55 -4.55
CA GLU A 362 24.70 12.65 -5.42
C GLU A 362 23.87 12.63 -6.70
N ASP A 363 22.93 13.56 -6.83
CA ASP A 363 22.07 13.70 -8.01
C ASP A 363 22.69 14.63 -9.06
N PRO A 364 22.66 14.26 -10.36
CA PRO A 364 23.26 15.08 -11.42
C PRO A 364 22.66 16.48 -11.58
N GLN A 365 21.40 16.67 -11.20
CA GLN A 365 20.68 17.93 -11.34
C GLN A 365 20.68 18.74 -10.04
N TYR A 366 20.54 18.08 -8.89
CA TYR A 366 20.31 18.73 -7.61
C TYR A 366 21.50 18.69 -6.64
N GLY A 367 22.58 17.98 -6.99
CA GLY A 367 23.72 17.74 -6.10
C GLY A 367 23.36 16.75 -4.99
N ALA A 368 23.90 16.93 -3.79
CA ALA A 368 23.60 16.07 -2.66
C ALA A 368 22.12 16.19 -2.23
N ILE A 369 21.39 15.08 -2.37
CA ILE A 369 19.98 14.97 -2.00
C ILE A 369 19.74 13.85 -0.99
N ARG A 370 18.60 13.92 -0.29
CA ARG A 370 18.03 12.84 0.52
C ARG A 370 16.64 12.49 0.01
N GLN A 371 16.38 11.20 -0.05
CA GLN A 371 15.11 10.60 -0.49
C GLN A 371 14.87 9.29 0.26
N VAL A 372 13.69 8.67 0.08
CA VAL A 372 13.39 7.32 0.62
C VAL A 372 14.56 6.37 0.36
N GLY A 373 14.89 5.47 1.28
CA GLY A 373 16.01 4.54 1.19
C GLY A 373 15.61 3.14 0.71
N ILE A 374 16.34 2.12 1.17
CA ILE A 374 15.97 0.71 0.95
C ILE A 374 14.76 0.39 1.83
N THR A 375 13.70 -0.19 1.26
CA THR A 375 12.41 -0.32 1.94
C THR A 375 12.23 -1.64 2.70
N TYR A 376 13.03 -2.66 2.39
CA TYR A 376 13.10 -3.92 3.14
C TYR A 376 14.53 -4.49 3.05
N ARG A 377 14.96 -5.24 4.05
CA ARG A 377 16.31 -5.80 4.14
C ARG A 377 16.31 -7.31 4.09
N LEU A 378 17.39 -7.83 3.54
CA LEU A 378 17.72 -9.25 3.40
C LEU A 378 19.14 -9.41 3.94
N ASP A 379 19.33 -10.21 4.99
CA ASP A 379 20.59 -10.25 5.74
C ASP A 379 21.75 -10.82 4.89
N THR A 380 21.56 -11.98 4.28
CA THR A 380 22.59 -12.66 3.49
C THR A 380 22.76 -12.07 2.08
N SER A 381 21.69 -11.47 1.53
CA SER A 381 21.67 -10.91 0.17
C SER A 381 21.17 -9.45 0.15
N PRO A 382 21.90 -8.52 0.79
CA PRO A 382 21.41 -7.16 1.04
C PRO A 382 21.23 -6.35 -0.25
N GLY A 383 20.20 -5.50 -0.25
CA GLY A 383 19.98 -4.49 -1.27
C GLY A 383 20.98 -3.33 -1.18
N THR A 384 21.18 -2.60 -2.27
CA THR A 384 22.03 -1.41 -2.34
C THR A 384 21.55 -0.48 -3.45
N ILE A 385 21.46 0.82 -3.15
CA ILE A 385 21.18 1.85 -4.16
C ILE A 385 22.45 2.08 -4.98
N ARG A 386 22.42 1.71 -6.26
CA ARG A 386 23.62 1.71 -7.14
C ARG A 386 24.01 3.06 -7.72
N GLY A 387 23.15 4.07 -7.62
CA GLY A 387 23.42 5.41 -8.15
C GLY A 387 22.15 6.26 -8.28
N PRO A 388 22.28 7.52 -8.71
CA PRO A 388 21.14 8.42 -8.91
C PRO A 388 20.31 8.03 -10.15
N ALA A 389 19.24 8.77 -10.41
CA ALA A 389 18.48 8.61 -11.65
C ALA A 389 19.31 9.06 -12.86
N PRO A 390 19.37 8.28 -13.95
CA PRO A 390 20.14 8.66 -15.12
C PRO A 390 19.45 9.77 -15.93
N ARG A 391 20.26 10.54 -16.66
CA ARG A 391 19.75 11.45 -17.70
C ARG A 391 19.11 10.64 -18.84
N ALA A 392 18.13 11.24 -19.50
CA ALA A 392 17.46 10.61 -20.64
C ALA A 392 18.48 10.23 -21.73
N GLY A 393 18.52 8.95 -22.08
CA GLY A 393 19.40 8.41 -23.10
C GLY A 393 20.88 8.34 -22.73
N GLU A 394 21.26 8.58 -21.48
CA GLU A 394 22.65 8.62 -21.02
C GLU A 394 23.47 7.39 -21.43
N HIS A 395 22.83 6.23 -21.51
CA HIS A 395 23.47 4.96 -21.80
C HIS A 395 23.14 4.41 -23.19
N THR A 396 22.48 5.17 -24.06
CA THR A 396 21.95 4.71 -25.36
C THR A 396 23.01 3.99 -26.21
N ALA A 397 24.21 4.59 -26.36
CA ALA A 397 25.28 4.00 -27.17
C ALA A 397 25.72 2.63 -26.62
N THR A 398 26.00 2.56 -25.31
CA THR A 398 26.43 1.32 -24.63
C THR A 398 25.35 0.25 -24.63
N ILE A 399 24.08 0.63 -24.56
CA ILE A 399 22.95 -0.31 -24.60
C ILE A 399 22.76 -0.86 -26.01
N ARG A 400 22.93 -0.03 -27.06
CA ARG A 400 22.91 -0.50 -28.45
C ARG A 400 24.06 -1.44 -28.76
N GLU A 401 25.23 -1.19 -28.17
CA GLU A 401 26.37 -2.10 -28.26
C GLU A 401 26.07 -3.43 -27.55
N ALA A 402 25.63 -3.39 -26.30
CA ALA A 402 25.23 -4.58 -25.56
C ALA A 402 24.12 -5.38 -26.28
N ALA A 403 23.20 -4.71 -26.98
CA ALA A 403 22.16 -5.36 -27.77
C ALA A 403 22.74 -6.12 -28.99
N ARG A 404 23.78 -5.59 -29.65
CA ARG A 404 24.46 -6.29 -30.75
C ARG A 404 25.23 -7.52 -30.27
N ASP A 405 25.80 -7.42 -29.08
CA ASP A 405 26.60 -8.49 -28.47
C ASP A 405 25.75 -9.46 -27.63
N ALA A 406 24.44 -9.23 -27.54
CA ALA A 406 23.54 -10.04 -26.74
C ALA A 406 23.47 -11.48 -27.28
N VAL A 407 24.09 -12.40 -26.56
CA VAL A 407 23.95 -13.83 -26.82
C VAL A 407 22.56 -14.27 -26.33
N PRO A 408 21.73 -14.90 -27.19
CA PRO A 408 20.44 -15.43 -26.77
C PRO A 408 20.64 -16.42 -25.61
N VAL A 409 19.77 -16.36 -24.60
CA VAL A 409 19.73 -17.43 -23.60
C VAL A 409 19.34 -18.71 -24.33
N ALA A 410 20.03 -19.82 -24.04
CA ALA A 410 19.74 -21.10 -24.67
C ALA A 410 18.25 -21.44 -24.53
N PRO A 411 17.57 -21.85 -25.62
CA PRO A 411 16.16 -22.18 -25.55
C PRO A 411 15.98 -23.33 -24.57
N VAL A 412 15.23 -23.08 -23.50
CA VAL A 412 14.66 -24.15 -22.66
C VAL A 412 13.46 -24.69 -23.42
N ALA A 413 13.24 -26.01 -23.38
CA ALA A 413 12.07 -26.62 -24.00
C ALA A 413 10.80 -25.88 -23.56
N ALA A 414 9.90 -25.58 -24.50
CA ALA A 414 8.63 -24.96 -24.19
C ALA A 414 7.90 -25.83 -23.13
N PRO A 415 7.40 -25.25 -22.03
CA PRO A 415 6.67 -26.02 -21.03
C PRO A 415 5.40 -26.63 -21.66
N ALA A 416 4.99 -27.77 -21.11
CA ALA A 416 3.73 -28.42 -21.48
C ALA A 416 2.56 -27.66 -20.83
N GLY A 417 1.64 -27.12 -21.64
CA GLY A 417 0.37 -26.54 -21.19
C GLY A 417 0.47 -25.19 -20.48
N ARG A 418 -0.19 -24.14 -20.99
CA ARG A 418 -0.34 -22.87 -20.26
C ARG A 418 -1.44 -23.03 -19.21
N GLY A 419 -1.16 -22.65 -17.95
CA GLY A 419 -2.16 -22.63 -16.87
C GLY A 419 -2.42 -24.00 -16.20
N GLU A 420 -1.50 -24.95 -16.33
CA GLU A 420 -1.56 -26.26 -15.67
C GLU A 420 -0.68 -26.33 -14.40
N HIS A 421 0.11 -25.29 -14.11
CA HIS A 421 1.03 -25.28 -12.99
C HIS A 421 0.36 -24.81 -11.68
N PRO A 422 0.73 -25.40 -10.53
CA PRO A 422 0.29 -24.91 -9.23
C PRO A 422 0.70 -23.45 -8.98
N ALA A 423 0.01 -22.79 -8.05
CA ALA A 423 0.35 -21.43 -7.63
C ALA A 423 1.81 -21.33 -7.13
N PRO A 424 2.48 -20.15 -7.20
CA PRO A 424 3.93 -20.01 -7.03
C PRO A 424 4.50 -20.53 -5.71
N LEU A 425 3.69 -20.56 -4.64
CA LEU A 425 4.10 -20.98 -3.30
C LEU A 425 3.48 -22.32 -2.87
N THR A 426 2.95 -23.09 -3.82
CA THR A 426 2.46 -24.44 -3.53
C THR A 426 3.58 -25.28 -2.88
N GLY A 427 3.30 -25.84 -1.70
CA GLY A 427 4.27 -26.63 -0.92
C GLY A 427 5.14 -25.80 0.04
N ILE A 428 5.00 -24.48 0.08
CA ILE A 428 5.64 -23.62 1.08
C ILE A 428 4.75 -23.51 2.32
N ARG A 429 5.33 -23.72 3.50
CA ARG A 429 4.64 -23.56 4.79
C ARG A 429 5.11 -22.31 5.54
N VAL A 430 4.17 -21.47 5.93
CA VAL A 430 4.40 -20.21 6.65
C VAL A 430 3.75 -20.27 8.04
N LEU A 431 4.51 -19.96 9.08
CA LEU A 431 3.98 -19.72 10.42
C LEU A 431 3.79 -18.22 10.64
N ASP A 432 2.55 -17.81 10.88
CA ASP A 432 2.17 -16.41 11.09
C ASP A 432 1.87 -16.13 12.57
N LEU A 433 2.80 -15.43 13.23
CA LEU A 433 2.65 -14.94 14.59
C LEU A 433 2.33 -13.44 14.64
N GLY A 434 1.99 -12.83 13.50
CA GLY A 434 1.63 -11.43 13.40
C GLY A 434 0.30 -11.11 14.09
N MET A 435 0.13 -9.87 14.51
CA MET A 435 -1.12 -9.33 15.08
C MET A 435 -1.52 -8.04 14.33
N ALA A 436 -2.78 -7.64 14.43
CA ALA A 436 -3.34 -6.50 13.71
C ALA A 436 -3.24 -6.67 12.18
N ILE A 437 -2.57 -5.76 11.46
CA ILE A 437 -2.66 -5.66 10.00
C ILE A 437 -1.34 -6.04 9.31
N ALA A 438 -0.24 -5.29 9.53
CA ALA A 438 0.95 -5.40 8.67
C ALA A 438 1.53 -6.82 8.56
N GLY A 439 1.71 -7.50 9.68
CA GLY A 439 2.21 -8.89 9.67
C GLY A 439 1.24 -9.86 9.01
N PRO A 440 -0.01 -9.95 9.51
CA PRO A 440 -1.02 -10.83 8.94
C PRO A 440 -1.31 -10.57 7.45
N TYR A 441 -1.32 -9.33 6.99
CA TYR A 441 -1.59 -9.02 5.60
C TYR A 441 -0.48 -9.54 4.67
N GLY A 442 0.79 -9.42 5.09
CA GLY A 442 1.91 -9.99 4.34
C GLY A 442 1.79 -11.50 4.16
N THR A 443 1.42 -12.24 5.21
CA THR A 443 1.24 -13.70 5.12
C THR A 443 -0.03 -14.09 4.38
N GLN A 444 -1.08 -13.26 4.39
CA GLN A 444 -2.24 -13.44 3.51
C GLN A 444 -1.85 -13.38 2.03
N LEU A 445 -1.01 -12.42 1.63
CA LEU A 445 -0.54 -12.36 0.24
C LEU A 445 0.25 -13.62 -0.16
N LEU A 446 1.01 -14.21 0.77
CA LEU A 446 1.67 -15.51 0.56
C LEU A 446 0.64 -16.65 0.45
N SER A 447 -0.43 -16.62 1.24
CA SER A 447 -1.57 -17.55 1.09
C SER A 447 -2.23 -17.41 -0.27
N ASP A 448 -2.50 -16.20 -0.74
CA ASP A 448 -3.09 -15.96 -2.07
C ASP A 448 -2.18 -16.45 -3.21
N LEU A 449 -0.88 -16.65 -2.96
CA LEU A 449 0.09 -17.25 -3.87
C LEU A 449 0.24 -18.77 -3.70
N GLY A 450 -0.57 -19.40 -2.84
CA GLY A 450 -0.65 -20.85 -2.65
C GLY A 450 0.14 -21.41 -1.46
N ALA A 451 0.72 -20.58 -0.60
CA ALA A 451 1.41 -21.05 0.60
C ALA A 451 0.41 -21.59 1.64
N GLU A 452 0.77 -22.67 2.34
CA GLU A 452 0.03 -23.07 3.54
C GLU A 452 0.41 -22.12 4.68
N VAL A 453 -0.54 -21.30 5.13
CA VAL A 453 -0.32 -20.35 6.22
C VAL A 453 -1.02 -20.82 7.47
N ILE A 454 -0.24 -21.09 8.53
CA ILE A 454 -0.72 -21.43 9.86
C ILE A 454 -0.54 -20.22 10.77
N LYS A 455 -1.65 -19.60 11.14
CA LYS A 455 -1.70 -18.55 12.15
C LYS A 455 -1.54 -19.19 13.54
N VAL A 456 -0.48 -18.79 14.24
CA VAL A 456 -0.29 -19.16 15.66
C VAL A 456 -0.86 -18.03 16.51
N ASN A 457 -2.01 -18.28 17.12
CA ASN A 457 -2.73 -17.32 17.95
C ASN A 457 -2.40 -17.50 19.43
N THR A 458 -2.60 -16.43 20.20
CA THR A 458 -2.75 -16.56 21.66
C THR A 458 -4.12 -17.14 21.99
N LEU A 459 -4.28 -17.71 23.19
CA LEU A 459 -5.47 -18.49 23.56
C LEU A 459 -6.81 -17.73 23.44
N HIS A 460 -6.80 -16.41 23.66
CA HIS A 460 -8.01 -15.58 23.77
C HIS A 460 -7.96 -14.36 22.84
N ASP A 461 -7.40 -14.54 21.65
CA ASP A 461 -7.24 -13.48 20.64
C ASP A 461 -8.55 -13.14 19.90
N GLY A 462 -9.70 -13.51 20.47
CA GLY A 462 -11.02 -13.41 19.84
C GLY A 462 -11.42 -11.97 19.51
N TYR A 463 -11.14 -11.01 20.40
CA TYR A 463 -11.47 -9.60 20.19
C TYR A 463 -10.80 -8.99 18.95
N TRP A 464 -9.52 -9.31 18.72
CA TRP A 464 -8.86 -8.80 17.52
C TRP A 464 -9.37 -9.50 16.27
N HIS A 465 -9.59 -10.81 16.37
CA HIS A 465 -10.09 -11.63 15.28
C HIS A 465 -11.61 -11.54 15.07
N SER A 466 -12.35 -10.75 15.83
CA SER A 466 -13.74 -10.37 15.52
C SER A 466 -13.80 -9.10 14.66
N ASN A 467 -12.71 -8.36 14.50
CA ASN A 467 -12.74 -7.11 13.74
C ASN A 467 -12.57 -7.30 12.24
N HIS A 468 -13.37 -6.59 11.44
CA HIS A 468 -13.30 -6.64 9.97
C HIS A 468 -11.90 -6.34 9.40
N ILE A 469 -11.09 -5.51 10.06
CA ILE A 469 -9.73 -5.21 9.57
C ILE A 469 -8.78 -6.39 9.74
N ALA A 470 -8.98 -7.20 10.80
CA ALA A 470 -8.26 -8.46 10.96
C ALA A 470 -8.76 -9.48 9.94
N TRP A 471 -10.07 -9.49 9.63
CA TRP A 471 -10.63 -10.40 8.63
C TRP A 471 -10.04 -10.16 7.24
N MET A 472 -9.88 -8.89 6.83
CA MET A 472 -9.21 -8.54 5.58
C MET A 472 -7.76 -9.02 5.49
N ALA A 473 -7.08 -9.21 6.61
CA ALA A 473 -5.67 -9.60 6.69
C ALA A 473 -5.44 -11.08 7.07
N ASN A 474 -6.50 -11.89 7.20
CA ASN A 474 -6.39 -13.27 7.69
C ASN A 474 -7.13 -14.32 6.84
N ARG A 475 -7.55 -13.99 5.62
CA ARG A 475 -8.19 -14.98 4.74
C ARG A 475 -7.22 -16.07 4.30
N GLY A 476 -7.75 -17.27 4.05
CA GLY A 476 -6.99 -18.43 3.55
C GLY A 476 -6.09 -19.11 4.58
N LYS A 477 -6.06 -18.65 5.84
CA LYS A 477 -5.19 -19.19 6.89
C LYS A 477 -5.88 -20.26 7.72
N ARG A 478 -5.10 -21.24 8.17
CA ARG A 478 -5.47 -22.15 9.27
C ARG A 478 -5.07 -21.51 10.59
N SER A 479 -5.76 -21.83 11.69
CA SER A 479 -5.45 -21.29 13.02
C SER A 479 -5.16 -22.39 14.03
N ILE A 480 -4.10 -22.19 14.81
CA ILE A 480 -3.79 -22.92 16.04
C ILE A 480 -3.59 -21.92 17.18
N ALA A 481 -4.27 -22.14 18.31
CA ALA A 481 -4.14 -21.29 19.49
C ALA A 481 -3.25 -21.97 20.53
N LEU A 482 -2.10 -21.35 20.88
CA LEU A 482 -1.09 -21.91 21.78
C LEU A 482 -0.66 -20.87 22.83
N ASN A 483 -0.47 -21.33 24.07
CA ASN A 483 0.23 -20.57 25.10
C ASN A 483 1.74 -20.84 25.02
N LEU A 484 2.46 -20.04 24.22
CA LEU A 484 3.91 -20.25 24.01
C LEU A 484 4.79 -20.07 25.26
N LYS A 485 4.21 -19.64 26.41
CA LYS A 485 4.91 -19.62 27.70
C LYS A 485 4.91 -20.98 28.40
N ASP A 486 4.01 -21.89 28.03
CA ASP A 486 4.01 -23.27 28.51
C ASP A 486 4.98 -24.11 27.68
N ALA A 487 5.84 -24.89 28.34
CA ALA A 487 6.86 -25.68 27.68
C ALA A 487 6.29 -26.74 26.70
N ARG A 488 5.10 -27.28 26.99
CA ARG A 488 4.44 -28.30 26.14
C ARG A 488 3.91 -27.68 24.85
N ALA A 489 3.22 -26.54 24.96
CA ALA A 489 2.77 -25.76 23.81
C ALA A 489 3.95 -25.22 22.99
N LYS A 490 5.01 -24.76 23.66
CA LYS A 490 6.26 -24.36 23.02
C LYS A 490 6.90 -25.52 22.25
N ALA A 491 6.87 -26.75 22.78
CA ALA A 491 7.37 -27.92 22.07
C ALA A 491 6.54 -28.23 20.81
N ALA A 492 5.20 -28.10 20.85
CA ALA A 492 4.35 -28.20 19.66
C ALA A 492 4.70 -27.13 18.61
N PHE A 493 4.92 -25.88 19.04
CA PHE A 493 5.37 -24.82 18.15
C PHE A 493 6.74 -25.12 17.51
N LEU A 494 7.72 -25.63 18.26
CA LEU A 494 9.02 -26.00 17.69
C LEU A 494 8.93 -27.16 16.68
N LYS A 495 7.98 -28.09 16.85
CA LYS A 495 7.68 -29.10 15.81
C LYS A 495 7.12 -28.46 14.54
N LEU A 496 6.26 -27.44 14.65
CA LEU A 496 5.81 -26.67 13.49
C LEU A 496 6.98 -26.01 12.78
N VAL A 497 7.87 -25.32 13.53
CA VAL A 497 9.07 -24.65 12.99
C VAL A 497 9.96 -25.62 12.22
N ALA A 498 10.14 -26.85 12.70
CA ALA A 498 10.96 -27.86 12.01
C ALA A 498 10.43 -28.22 10.61
N SER A 499 9.14 -28.03 10.35
CA SER A 499 8.49 -28.27 9.06
C SER A 499 8.20 -27.00 8.25
N ALA A 500 8.45 -25.83 8.82
CA ALA A 500 8.12 -24.55 8.19
C ALA A 500 9.26 -24.06 7.29
N ASP A 501 8.87 -23.32 6.26
CA ASP A 501 9.79 -22.58 5.39
C ASP A 501 10.01 -21.16 5.86
N VAL A 502 8.94 -20.56 6.40
CA VAL A 502 8.91 -19.16 6.81
C VAL A 502 8.31 -19.05 8.21
N VAL A 503 8.94 -18.25 9.06
CA VAL A 503 8.34 -17.73 10.30
C VAL A 503 8.21 -16.22 10.14
N HIS A 504 7.00 -15.70 10.33
CA HIS A 504 6.68 -14.27 10.19
C HIS A 504 6.07 -13.72 11.47
N HIS A 505 6.53 -12.57 11.95
CA HIS A 505 5.90 -11.87 13.07
C HIS A 505 6.13 -10.35 13.03
N ASN A 506 5.33 -9.61 13.80
CA ASN A 506 5.46 -8.17 13.98
C ASN A 506 5.56 -7.71 15.46
N MET A 507 5.87 -8.64 16.36
CA MET A 507 6.15 -8.34 17.76
C MET A 507 7.39 -7.44 17.92
N ARG A 508 7.45 -6.66 19.01
CA ARG A 508 8.73 -6.06 19.45
C ARG A 508 9.77 -7.17 19.62
N TYR A 509 10.97 -6.97 19.08
CA TYR A 509 11.96 -8.05 18.99
C TYR A 509 12.34 -8.63 20.36
N ALA A 510 12.49 -7.79 21.38
CA ALA A 510 12.75 -8.24 22.75
C ALA A 510 11.67 -9.19 23.32
N ALA A 511 10.43 -9.11 22.83
CA ALA A 511 9.40 -10.08 23.19
C ALA A 511 9.60 -11.43 22.49
N ALA A 512 10.04 -11.43 21.22
CA ALA A 512 10.40 -12.64 20.48
C ALA A 512 11.59 -13.36 21.13
N GLU A 513 12.62 -12.63 21.53
CA GLU A 513 13.79 -13.16 22.27
C GLU A 513 13.37 -13.80 23.61
N ARG A 514 12.56 -13.09 24.42
CA ARG A 514 12.07 -13.65 25.70
C ARG A 514 11.23 -14.90 25.54
N LEU A 515 10.51 -15.03 24.42
CA LEU A 515 9.73 -16.22 24.09
C LEU A 515 10.58 -17.32 23.43
N GLY A 516 11.86 -17.06 23.12
CA GLY A 516 12.74 -17.98 22.39
C GLY A 516 12.22 -18.30 20.98
N ILE A 517 11.65 -17.30 20.32
CA ILE A 517 11.18 -17.39 18.92
C ILE A 517 11.92 -16.40 18.02
N ASP A 518 13.01 -15.80 18.50
CA ASP A 518 13.93 -14.99 17.69
C ASP A 518 14.62 -15.83 16.59
N TYR A 519 15.22 -15.13 15.63
CA TYR A 519 15.83 -15.77 14.47
C TYR A 519 16.95 -16.75 14.85
N ASP A 520 17.87 -16.33 15.72
CA ASP A 520 19.02 -17.14 16.11
C ASP A 520 18.57 -18.44 16.78
N THR A 521 17.58 -18.38 17.66
CA THR A 521 17.00 -19.56 18.30
C THR A 521 16.33 -20.48 17.28
N LEU A 522 15.43 -19.97 16.42
CA LEU A 522 14.66 -20.82 15.50
C LEU A 522 15.52 -21.40 14.36
N LYS A 523 16.58 -20.69 13.93
CA LYS A 523 17.54 -21.19 12.94
C LYS A 523 18.27 -22.45 13.42
N THR A 524 18.42 -22.66 14.73
CA THR A 524 18.98 -23.92 15.26
C THR A 524 18.08 -25.13 15.02
N VAL A 525 16.76 -24.91 14.88
CA VAL A 525 15.78 -25.96 14.59
C VAL A 525 15.67 -26.20 13.08
N LYS A 526 15.69 -25.12 12.30
CA LYS A 526 15.57 -25.15 10.83
C LYS A 526 16.66 -24.24 10.22
N PRO A 527 17.84 -24.77 9.85
CA PRO A 527 19.00 -23.97 9.43
C PRO A 527 18.78 -23.10 8.17
N ASP A 528 17.90 -23.55 7.28
CA ASP A 528 17.49 -22.88 6.04
C ASP A 528 16.15 -22.12 6.20
N LEU A 529 15.79 -21.76 7.44
CA LEU A 529 14.60 -20.97 7.75
C LEU A 529 14.69 -19.57 7.15
N ILE A 530 13.58 -19.11 6.58
CA ILE A 530 13.36 -17.70 6.30
C ILE A 530 12.60 -17.10 7.48
N TYR A 531 13.12 -16.01 8.03
CA TYR A 531 12.54 -15.36 9.21
C TYR A 531 12.22 -13.91 8.89
N CYS A 532 10.94 -13.56 8.89
CA CYS A 532 10.48 -12.21 8.57
C CYS A 532 10.02 -11.48 9.83
N HIS A 533 10.66 -10.34 10.12
CA HIS A 533 10.26 -9.45 11.20
C HIS A 533 9.78 -8.11 10.64
N THR A 534 8.50 -7.79 10.83
CA THR A 534 7.98 -6.47 10.45
C THR A 534 7.84 -5.56 11.66
N ARG A 535 8.32 -4.33 11.55
CA ARG A 535 8.45 -3.38 12.66
C ARG A 535 7.53 -2.18 12.45
N GLY A 536 7.40 -1.36 13.48
CA GLY A 536 6.74 -0.07 13.38
C GLY A 536 7.66 1.02 12.86
N PHE A 537 8.74 1.27 13.61
CA PHE A 537 9.74 2.30 13.35
C PHE A 537 11.05 1.72 12.81
N GLU A 538 12.00 2.61 12.54
CA GLU A 538 13.37 2.28 12.16
C GLU A 538 14.11 1.51 13.27
N SER A 539 15.25 0.90 12.92
CA SER A 539 16.11 0.27 13.93
C SER A 539 16.83 1.36 14.72
N GLY A 540 16.92 1.17 16.04
CA GLY A 540 17.55 2.15 16.92
C GLY A 540 16.58 2.68 17.97
N LEU A 541 16.59 4.00 18.20
CA LEU A 541 15.98 4.59 19.39
C LEU A 541 14.47 4.35 19.50
N ARG A 542 13.73 4.48 18.39
CA ARG A 542 12.26 4.32 18.41
C ARG A 542 11.80 2.87 18.31
N GLN A 543 12.67 1.91 18.03
CA GLN A 543 12.26 0.51 17.77
C GLN A 543 11.50 -0.15 18.94
N ALA A 544 11.73 0.32 20.17
CA ALA A 544 11.08 -0.20 21.37
C ALA A 544 9.73 0.47 21.65
N LEU A 545 9.41 1.58 20.99
CA LEU A 545 8.18 2.34 21.17
C LEU A 545 7.00 1.62 20.51
N PRO A 546 5.76 1.90 20.96
CA PRO A 546 4.57 1.39 20.29
C PRO A 546 4.35 2.20 19.02
N CYS A 547 3.99 1.50 17.95
CA CYS A 547 3.77 2.09 16.64
C CYS A 547 2.53 1.48 16.01
N ASN A 548 1.88 2.27 15.18
CA ASN A 548 0.82 1.89 14.26
C ASN A 548 0.94 2.75 12.98
N ASP A 549 0.07 2.50 12.01
CA ASP A 549 -0.02 3.26 10.77
C ASP A 549 -0.04 4.78 11.02
N GLN A 550 -0.89 5.23 11.95
CA GLN A 550 -1.08 6.64 12.27
C GLN A 550 0.21 7.31 12.74
N THR A 551 0.90 6.73 13.72
CA THR A 551 2.12 7.32 14.29
C THR A 551 3.30 7.26 13.31
N ALA A 552 3.38 6.23 12.46
CA ALA A 552 4.34 6.18 11.38
C ALA A 552 4.07 7.27 10.32
N ALA A 553 2.81 7.40 9.87
CA ALA A 553 2.37 8.42 8.92
C ALA A 553 2.62 9.87 9.40
N CYS A 554 2.59 10.10 10.72
CA CYS A 554 3.01 11.36 11.32
C CYS A 554 4.49 11.67 11.06
N LEU A 555 5.37 10.69 11.28
CA LEU A 555 6.82 10.87 11.19
C LEU A 555 7.33 10.97 9.75
N THR A 556 6.65 10.35 8.81
CA THR A 556 7.03 10.27 7.40
C THR A 556 6.38 11.36 6.53
N GLY A 557 5.40 12.08 7.09
CA GLY A 557 4.78 13.25 6.48
C GLY A 557 3.59 12.97 5.57
N VAL A 558 3.05 11.76 5.59
CA VAL A 558 1.85 11.38 4.84
C VAL A 558 0.65 12.20 5.30
N GLN A 559 0.42 12.30 6.61
CA GLN A 559 -0.73 13.08 7.13
C GLN A 559 -0.61 14.58 6.85
N TYR A 560 0.62 15.07 6.68
CA TYR A 560 0.87 16.45 6.34
C TYR A 560 0.56 16.75 4.87
N GLU A 561 0.98 15.86 3.96
CA GLU A 561 0.68 15.98 2.53
C GLU A 561 -0.81 15.80 2.26
N ASP A 562 -1.42 14.72 2.75
CA ASP A 562 -2.84 14.43 2.54
C ASP A 562 -3.75 15.40 3.29
N GLY A 563 -3.24 16.04 4.35
CA GLY A 563 -3.93 17.12 5.05
C GLY A 563 -3.88 18.49 4.35
N GLY A 564 -3.13 18.64 3.26
CA GLY A 564 -2.94 19.94 2.60
C GLY A 564 -2.28 20.98 3.51
N MET A 565 -1.50 20.54 4.50
CA MET A 565 -0.98 21.42 5.57
C MET A 565 -0.02 22.48 5.05
N ALA A 566 0.70 22.20 3.96
CA ALA A 566 1.58 23.16 3.29
C ALA A 566 0.84 24.42 2.80
N ARG A 567 -0.50 24.34 2.64
CA ARG A 567 -1.34 25.45 2.19
C ARG A 567 -2.37 25.88 3.25
N GLY A 568 -2.15 25.52 4.52
CA GLY A 568 -3.02 25.93 5.64
C GLY A 568 -4.13 24.93 5.97
N GLY A 569 -4.09 23.71 5.44
CA GLY A 569 -4.96 22.61 5.85
C GLY A 569 -4.61 22.06 7.25
N ARG A 570 -5.26 20.97 7.63
CA ARG A 570 -5.08 20.26 8.91
C ARG A 570 -4.63 18.82 8.63
N PRO A 571 -3.93 18.14 9.56
CA PRO A 571 -3.55 16.75 9.35
C PRO A 571 -4.76 15.88 8.98
N LEU A 572 -4.56 14.95 8.05
CA LEU A 572 -5.54 13.94 7.70
C LEU A 572 -4.88 12.57 7.73
N TRP A 573 -5.45 11.61 8.46
CA TRP A 573 -5.09 10.21 8.30
C TRP A 573 -6.10 9.53 7.37
N SER A 574 -5.66 9.15 6.17
CA SER A 574 -6.51 8.47 5.21
C SER A 574 -6.92 7.08 5.72
N LEU A 575 -8.21 6.75 5.62
CA LEU A 575 -8.71 5.40 5.91
C LEU A 575 -8.24 4.35 4.90
N THR A 576 -7.60 4.79 3.83
CA THR A 576 -7.01 3.97 2.76
C THR A 576 -5.49 4.12 2.72
N SER A 577 -4.89 4.59 3.83
CA SER A 577 -3.43 4.67 3.99
C SER A 577 -2.78 3.29 3.83
N MET A 578 -1.57 3.29 3.29
CA MET A 578 -0.83 2.06 2.95
C MET A 578 0.40 1.86 3.83
N GLY A 579 0.45 2.39 5.06
CA GLY A 579 1.55 2.11 5.97
C GLY A 579 1.57 0.65 6.42
N ASP A 580 0.49 0.19 7.05
CA ASP A 580 0.35 -1.18 7.54
C ASP A 580 0.28 -2.18 6.37
N THR A 581 -0.64 -1.98 5.43
CA THR A 581 -0.83 -2.90 4.29
C THR A 581 0.34 -2.85 3.30
N GLY A 582 0.93 -1.67 3.06
CA GLY A 582 2.14 -1.54 2.26
C GLY A 582 3.35 -2.21 2.93
N ASN A 583 3.48 -2.13 4.26
CA ASN A 583 4.50 -2.89 4.99
C ASN A 583 4.25 -4.41 4.89
N GLY A 584 2.98 -4.84 4.90
CA GLY A 584 2.59 -6.22 4.59
C GLY A 584 3.11 -6.66 3.21
N TYR A 585 2.90 -5.84 2.18
CA TYR A 585 3.44 -6.05 0.84
C TYR A 585 4.97 -6.13 0.81
N LEU A 586 5.67 -5.17 1.42
CA LEU A 586 7.13 -5.17 1.50
C LEU A 586 7.65 -6.43 2.18
N SER A 587 6.98 -6.91 3.22
CA SER A 587 7.34 -8.16 3.90
C SER A 587 7.11 -9.40 3.02
N ALA A 588 6.02 -9.44 2.25
CA ALA A 588 5.76 -10.52 1.30
C ALA A 588 6.79 -10.53 0.17
N ILE A 589 7.15 -9.36 -0.37
CA ILE A 589 8.22 -9.21 -1.38
C ILE A 589 9.55 -9.70 -0.82
N ALA A 590 9.90 -9.30 0.42
CA ALA A 590 11.12 -9.74 1.09
C ALA A 590 11.15 -11.26 1.26
N VAL A 591 10.05 -11.88 1.68
CA VAL A 591 9.93 -13.34 1.81
C VAL A 591 10.05 -14.04 0.45
N LEU A 592 9.39 -13.54 -0.60
CA LEU A 592 9.47 -14.10 -1.95
C LEU A 592 10.91 -14.08 -2.48
N GLN A 593 11.62 -12.98 -2.26
CA GLN A 593 13.02 -12.87 -2.66
C GLN A 593 13.95 -13.72 -1.79
N ALA A 594 13.68 -13.85 -0.49
CA ALA A 594 14.42 -14.78 0.37
C ALA A 594 14.21 -16.24 -0.05
N LEU A 595 12.98 -16.62 -0.46
CA LEU A 595 12.67 -17.92 -1.03
C LEU A 595 13.40 -18.14 -2.37
N TYR A 596 13.43 -17.11 -3.22
CA TYR A 596 14.21 -17.12 -4.47
C TYR A 596 15.71 -17.33 -4.21
N HIS A 597 16.26 -16.65 -3.21
CA HIS A 597 17.64 -16.84 -2.78
C HIS A 597 17.88 -18.27 -2.31
N ARG A 598 17.02 -18.80 -1.43
CA ARG A 598 17.14 -20.15 -0.88
C ARG A 598 17.01 -21.22 -1.96
N ALA A 599 16.12 -21.05 -2.94
CA ALA A 599 15.97 -21.99 -4.05
C ALA A 599 17.27 -22.15 -4.87
N ARG A 600 18.11 -21.11 -4.92
CA ARG A 600 19.35 -21.08 -5.70
C ARG A 600 20.60 -21.45 -4.90
N THR A 601 20.58 -21.24 -3.59
CA THR A 601 21.75 -21.37 -2.72
C THR A 601 21.63 -22.49 -1.70
N GLY A 602 20.40 -22.89 -1.36
CA GLY A 602 20.10 -23.75 -0.21
C GLY A 602 20.08 -23.01 1.14
N GLU A 603 20.35 -21.71 1.16
CA GLU A 603 20.50 -20.93 2.40
C GLU A 603 19.24 -20.10 2.72
N GLY A 604 18.72 -20.23 3.94
CA GLY A 604 17.70 -19.33 4.48
C GLY A 604 18.33 -18.04 5.03
N GLN A 605 17.50 -17.05 5.37
CA GLN A 605 17.97 -15.76 5.89
C GLN A 605 16.89 -15.02 6.68
N MET A 606 17.32 -14.04 7.48
CA MET A 606 16.42 -13.06 8.08
C MET A 606 16.08 -11.98 7.05
N CYS A 607 14.83 -11.54 7.07
CA CYS A 607 14.35 -10.37 6.36
C CYS A 607 13.55 -9.45 7.28
N ASP A 608 13.64 -8.15 7.06
CA ASP A 608 12.94 -7.16 7.88
C ASP A 608 12.48 -5.93 7.09
N THR A 609 11.41 -5.30 7.58
CA THR A 609 10.82 -4.06 7.05
C THR A 609 10.10 -3.33 8.19
N ALA A 610 9.68 -2.08 7.99
CA ALA A 610 8.89 -1.33 8.96
C ALA A 610 7.75 -0.52 8.31
N ILE A 611 6.73 -0.17 9.10
CA ILE A 611 5.63 0.71 8.66
C ILE A 611 6.20 2.05 8.13
N VAL A 612 7.21 2.62 8.80
CA VAL A 612 7.89 3.83 8.29
C VAL A 612 8.54 3.65 6.92
N ASN A 613 9.00 2.45 6.54
CA ASN A 613 9.52 2.21 5.20
C ASN A 613 8.42 2.29 4.13
N ALA A 614 7.24 1.73 4.43
CA ALA A 614 6.08 1.83 3.54
C ALA A 614 5.60 3.29 3.42
N GLU A 615 5.54 4.03 4.53
CA GLU A 615 5.05 5.41 4.52
C GLU A 615 6.05 6.40 3.88
N LEU A 616 7.36 6.15 3.99
CA LEU A 616 8.37 6.90 3.21
C LEU A 616 8.28 6.59 1.72
N LEU A 617 7.82 5.39 1.35
CA LEU A 617 7.54 5.05 -0.05
C LEU A 617 6.29 5.79 -0.55
N ASN A 618 5.26 5.92 0.29
CA ASN A 618 4.04 6.70 -0.02
C ASN A 618 4.36 8.18 -0.30
N THR A 619 5.35 8.74 0.40
CA THR A 619 5.84 10.13 0.21
C THR A 619 7.09 10.23 -0.67
N SER A 620 7.43 9.19 -1.44
CA SER A 620 8.66 9.16 -2.26
C SER A 620 8.72 10.20 -3.40
N CYS A 621 7.65 10.96 -3.61
CA CYS A 621 7.66 12.15 -4.46
C CYS A 621 8.39 13.35 -3.83
N ALA A 622 8.63 13.33 -2.52
CA ALA A 622 9.39 14.33 -1.79
C ALA A 622 10.88 13.99 -1.80
N ILE A 623 11.69 15.02 -2.04
CA ILE A 623 13.15 14.97 -2.05
C ILE A 623 13.65 16.26 -1.42
N VAL A 624 14.70 16.20 -0.62
CA VAL A 624 15.35 17.37 -0.03
C VAL A 624 16.81 17.46 -0.45
N THR A 625 17.34 18.66 -0.57
CA THR A 625 18.79 18.87 -0.61
C THR A 625 19.40 18.64 0.77
N GLU A 626 20.72 18.49 0.85
CA GLU A 626 21.43 18.18 2.11
C GLU A 626 21.20 19.20 3.25
N ASP A 627 20.86 20.45 2.92
CA ASP A 627 20.49 21.51 3.86
C ASP A 627 19.01 21.48 4.30
N GLY A 628 18.23 20.50 3.82
CA GLY A 628 16.82 20.31 4.16
C GLY A 628 15.83 21.07 3.28
N ARG A 629 16.28 21.77 2.24
CA ARG A 629 15.36 22.44 1.31
C ARG A 629 14.66 21.41 0.41
N GLY A 630 13.34 21.37 0.47
CA GLY A 630 12.52 20.53 -0.41
C GLY A 630 12.62 20.95 -1.87
N ILE A 631 12.74 19.96 -2.77
CA ILE A 631 12.59 20.18 -4.20
C ILE A 631 11.11 20.51 -4.49
N PRO A 632 10.82 21.53 -5.33
CA PRO A 632 9.44 21.90 -5.64
C PRO A 632 8.61 20.73 -6.14
N ARG A 633 7.42 20.59 -5.57
CA ARG A 633 6.38 19.64 -6.00
C ARG A 633 5.00 20.25 -5.85
N PRO A 634 3.99 19.80 -6.63
CA PRO A 634 2.61 20.18 -6.39
C PRO A 634 2.21 19.86 -4.95
N LYS A 635 1.47 20.77 -4.31
CA LYS A 635 0.97 20.62 -2.94
C LYS A 635 -0.54 20.57 -2.94
N LEU A 636 -1.14 19.71 -2.14
CA LEU A 636 -2.60 19.69 -1.98
C LEU A 636 -3.09 21.02 -1.38
N ASP A 637 -4.23 21.53 -1.84
CA ASP A 637 -4.85 22.71 -1.24
C ASP A 637 -5.48 22.40 0.14
N ALA A 638 -5.70 23.44 0.95
CA ALA A 638 -6.25 23.29 2.31
C ALA A 638 -7.68 22.74 2.35
N MET A 639 -8.43 22.85 1.25
CA MET A 639 -9.79 22.32 1.12
C MET A 639 -9.80 20.91 0.53
N GLN A 640 -8.62 20.33 0.28
CA GLN A 640 -8.42 19.02 -0.32
C GLN A 640 -9.24 18.86 -1.61
N LEU A 641 -9.29 19.90 -2.44
CA LEU A 641 -10.00 19.84 -3.72
C LEU A 641 -9.06 19.37 -4.83
N GLY A 642 -7.78 19.73 -4.79
CA GLY A 642 -6.81 19.23 -5.75
C GLY A 642 -5.42 19.83 -5.58
N LEU A 643 -4.55 19.48 -6.52
CA LEU A 643 -3.17 19.99 -6.56
C LEU A 643 -3.08 21.38 -7.21
N HIS A 644 -3.97 21.64 -8.18
CA HIS A 644 -4.13 22.90 -8.94
C HIS A 644 -5.45 22.84 -9.73
N SER A 645 -5.92 23.93 -10.33
CA SER A 645 -7.21 23.98 -11.06
C SER A 645 -7.39 22.90 -12.13
N LEU A 646 -6.29 22.47 -12.76
CA LEU A 646 -6.29 21.43 -13.79
C LEU A 646 -6.12 19.98 -13.28
N CYS A 647 -6.05 19.76 -11.97
CA CYS A 647 -6.01 18.43 -11.34
C CYS A 647 -6.77 18.53 -10.01
N ARG A 648 -8.11 18.44 -10.07
CA ARG A 648 -9.01 18.88 -9.00
C ARG A 648 -10.42 18.28 -9.08
N LEU A 649 -11.06 18.18 -7.92
CA LEU A 649 -12.48 17.95 -7.71
C LEU A 649 -13.27 19.25 -7.78
N TYR A 650 -14.28 19.26 -8.64
CA TYR A 650 -15.24 20.33 -8.81
C TYR A 650 -16.62 19.88 -8.35
N ASP A 651 -17.22 20.69 -7.48
CA ASP A 651 -18.60 20.51 -7.03
C ASP A 651 -19.55 20.84 -8.20
N THR A 652 -20.59 20.03 -8.37
CA THR A 652 -21.62 20.19 -9.40
C THR A 652 -23.00 20.28 -8.73
N GLU A 653 -24.09 20.39 -9.49
CA GLU A 653 -25.43 20.53 -8.87
C GLU A 653 -25.84 19.34 -8.01
N ASP A 654 -25.37 18.14 -8.36
CA ASP A 654 -25.80 16.85 -7.77
C ASP A 654 -24.65 15.87 -7.51
N GLY A 655 -23.40 16.34 -7.51
CA GLY A 655 -22.24 15.44 -7.39
C GLY A 655 -20.90 16.15 -7.52
N TRP A 656 -19.88 15.37 -7.86
CA TRP A 656 -18.50 15.85 -7.96
C TRP A 656 -17.83 15.34 -9.23
N LEU A 657 -17.16 16.23 -9.94
CA LEU A 657 -16.39 15.94 -11.14
C LEU A 657 -14.89 16.12 -10.88
N CYS A 658 -14.11 15.06 -11.07
CA CYS A 658 -12.66 15.13 -11.09
C CYS A 658 -12.16 15.46 -12.50
N LEU A 659 -11.35 16.50 -12.62
CA LEU A 659 -10.72 16.92 -13.87
C LEU A 659 -9.20 16.74 -13.79
N VAL A 660 -8.58 16.19 -14.83
CA VAL A 660 -7.12 16.05 -14.95
C VAL A 660 -6.65 16.49 -16.34
N ILE A 661 -5.84 17.54 -16.42
CA ILE A 661 -5.21 18.05 -17.64
C ILE A 661 -3.71 18.15 -17.40
N VAL A 662 -2.93 17.39 -18.17
CA VAL A 662 -1.47 17.30 -18.04
C VAL A 662 -0.77 17.83 -19.29
N THR A 663 -1.38 17.65 -20.47
CA THR A 663 -0.79 17.99 -21.77
C THR A 663 -1.51 19.16 -22.44
N ASP A 664 -0.82 19.87 -23.33
CA ASP A 664 -1.42 20.97 -24.11
C ASP A 664 -2.55 20.46 -25.04
N ASP A 665 -2.45 19.23 -25.54
CA ASP A 665 -3.52 18.59 -26.32
C ASP A 665 -4.79 18.39 -25.47
N GLU A 666 -4.65 18.00 -24.20
CA GLU A 666 -5.79 17.89 -23.28
C GLU A 666 -6.37 19.27 -22.94
N TRP A 667 -5.53 20.30 -22.81
CA TRP A 667 -5.98 21.68 -22.66
C TRP A 667 -6.81 22.16 -23.86
N VAL A 668 -6.35 21.90 -25.08
CA VAL A 668 -7.11 22.21 -26.30
C VAL A 668 -8.46 21.51 -26.32
N ARG A 669 -8.52 20.23 -25.90
CA ARG A 669 -9.78 19.49 -25.75
C ARG A 669 -10.71 20.12 -24.72
N LEU A 670 -10.19 20.56 -23.57
CA LEU A 670 -10.98 21.27 -22.56
C LEU A 670 -11.57 22.58 -23.11
N CYS A 671 -10.76 23.38 -23.79
CA CYS A 671 -11.21 24.61 -24.44
C CYS A 671 -12.30 24.34 -25.48
N ALA A 672 -12.16 23.28 -26.29
CA ALA A 672 -13.17 22.87 -27.25
C ALA A 672 -14.47 22.45 -26.54
N ALA A 673 -14.37 21.66 -25.48
CA ALA A 673 -15.53 21.21 -24.72
C ALA A 673 -16.29 22.38 -24.06
N LEU A 674 -15.58 23.39 -23.55
CA LEU A 674 -16.18 24.54 -22.85
C LEU A 674 -16.59 25.70 -23.77
N ARG A 675 -16.35 25.62 -25.09
CA ARG A 675 -16.53 26.73 -26.02
C ARG A 675 -17.90 27.42 -25.97
N GLU A 676 -18.98 26.70 -25.71
CA GLU A 676 -20.33 27.31 -25.66
C GLU A 676 -20.58 28.12 -24.37
N VAL A 677 -19.93 27.74 -23.26
CA VAL A 677 -20.13 28.35 -21.94
C VAL A 677 -18.97 29.28 -21.53
N TRP A 678 -17.82 29.13 -22.19
CA TRP A 678 -16.65 29.99 -22.04
C TRP A 678 -15.93 30.19 -23.40
N PRO A 679 -16.53 30.96 -24.33
CA PRO A 679 -16.03 31.09 -25.70
C PRO A 679 -14.60 31.63 -25.81
N GLU A 680 -14.22 32.55 -24.92
CA GLU A 680 -12.93 33.23 -24.93
C GLU A 680 -11.78 32.44 -24.29
N LEU A 681 -12.03 31.28 -23.67
CA LEU A 681 -11.02 30.52 -22.91
C LEU A 681 -9.76 30.21 -23.73
N ALA A 682 -9.93 29.81 -24.99
CA ALA A 682 -8.82 29.42 -25.86
C ALA A 682 -7.89 30.60 -26.21
N ASP A 683 -8.45 31.82 -26.25
CA ASP A 683 -7.76 33.04 -26.68
C ASP A 683 -7.38 33.95 -25.49
N ASP A 684 -7.72 33.56 -24.25
CA ASP A 684 -7.44 34.34 -23.06
C ASP A 684 -5.92 34.34 -22.76
N PRO A 685 -5.25 35.51 -22.80
CA PRO A 685 -3.81 35.59 -22.58
C PRO A 685 -3.38 35.14 -21.18
N ARG A 686 -4.31 35.08 -20.21
CA ARG A 686 -4.03 34.55 -18.86
C ARG A 686 -3.80 33.05 -18.87
N PHE A 687 -4.33 32.31 -19.85
CA PHE A 687 -4.32 30.84 -19.88
C PHE A 687 -3.64 30.24 -21.14
N ALA A 688 -2.97 31.08 -21.94
CA ALA A 688 -2.39 30.71 -23.23
C ALA A 688 -1.37 29.57 -23.16
N ASP A 689 -0.56 29.50 -22.08
CA ASP A 689 0.46 28.48 -21.87
C ASP A 689 0.50 27.99 -20.42
N ALA A 690 1.21 26.88 -20.17
CA ALA A 690 1.27 26.27 -18.84
C ALA A 690 1.79 27.21 -17.74
N PRO A 691 2.87 27.99 -17.93
CA PRO A 691 3.32 28.98 -16.93
C PRO A 691 2.28 30.07 -16.65
N SER A 692 1.56 30.55 -17.68
CA SER A 692 0.51 31.54 -17.51
C SER A 692 -0.68 30.95 -16.74
N ARG A 693 -1.06 29.71 -17.03
CA ARG A 693 -2.10 28.97 -16.28
C ARG A 693 -1.70 28.78 -14.81
N GLU A 694 -0.46 28.41 -14.54
CA GLU A 694 0.05 28.27 -13.16
C GLU A 694 0.00 29.61 -12.40
N ARG A 695 0.41 30.72 -13.04
CA ARG A 695 0.34 32.06 -12.44
C ARG A 695 -1.08 32.51 -12.13
N HIS A 696 -2.05 32.05 -12.91
CA HIS A 696 -3.47 32.41 -12.79
C HIS A 696 -4.35 31.24 -12.32
N ASP A 697 -3.76 30.26 -11.63
CA ASP A 697 -4.43 29.00 -11.28
C ASP A 697 -5.68 29.22 -10.43
N THR A 698 -5.62 30.16 -9.48
CA THR A 698 -6.76 30.52 -8.63
C THR A 698 -7.94 31.05 -9.47
N GLN A 699 -7.69 32.00 -10.40
CA GLN A 699 -8.76 32.53 -11.24
C GLN A 699 -9.32 31.47 -12.20
N LEU A 700 -8.47 30.57 -12.71
CA LEU A 700 -8.90 29.46 -13.56
C LEU A 700 -9.82 28.51 -12.79
N GLY A 701 -9.40 28.09 -11.59
CA GLY A 701 -10.15 27.18 -10.73
C GLY A 701 -11.49 27.76 -10.27
N GLU A 702 -11.53 29.04 -9.88
CA GLU A 702 -12.78 29.72 -9.52
C GLU A 702 -13.77 29.76 -10.70
N ARG A 703 -13.27 30.06 -11.91
CA ARG A 703 -14.12 30.12 -13.09
C ARG A 703 -14.62 28.74 -13.53
N LEU A 704 -13.76 27.73 -13.51
CA LEU A 704 -14.16 26.34 -13.78
C LEU A 704 -15.19 25.86 -12.75
N GLY A 705 -15.02 26.17 -11.47
CA GLY A 705 -15.99 25.85 -10.42
C GLY A 705 -17.35 26.51 -10.63
N GLN A 706 -17.38 27.78 -11.03
CA GLN A 706 -18.63 28.45 -11.41
C GLN A 706 -19.30 27.78 -12.61
N ILE A 707 -18.54 27.35 -13.62
CA ILE A 707 -19.09 26.71 -14.81
C ILE A 707 -19.66 25.34 -14.43
N PHE A 708 -18.87 24.48 -13.79
CA PHE A 708 -19.27 23.13 -13.43
C PHE A 708 -20.41 23.09 -12.39
N GLY A 709 -20.47 24.09 -11.50
CA GLY A 709 -21.56 24.22 -10.52
C GLY A 709 -22.94 24.54 -11.11
N ASN A 710 -23.05 24.85 -12.41
CA ASN A 710 -24.33 25.16 -13.09
C ASN A 710 -24.83 23.99 -13.96
N GLY A 711 -24.50 22.75 -13.60
CA GLY A 711 -25.03 21.55 -14.24
C GLY A 711 -24.74 20.29 -13.44
N SER A 712 -25.34 19.17 -13.84
CA SER A 712 -25.12 17.88 -13.19
C SER A 712 -23.72 17.33 -13.47
N ALA A 713 -23.23 16.46 -12.58
CA ALA A 713 -21.96 15.76 -12.80
C ALA A 713 -21.99 14.95 -14.10
N GLN A 714 -23.13 14.31 -14.40
CA GLN A 714 -23.31 13.47 -15.58
C GLN A 714 -23.32 14.27 -16.89
N ASP A 715 -23.95 15.45 -16.91
CA ASP A 715 -23.96 16.31 -18.11
C ASP A 715 -22.55 16.80 -18.44
N TRP A 716 -21.81 17.27 -17.42
CA TRP A 716 -20.44 17.71 -17.60
C TRP A 716 -19.53 16.57 -18.01
N PHE A 717 -19.62 15.42 -17.36
CA PHE A 717 -18.88 14.22 -17.74
C PHE A 717 -19.12 13.87 -19.21
N THR A 718 -20.38 13.76 -19.63
CA THR A 718 -20.75 13.40 -21.01
C THR A 718 -20.16 14.39 -22.02
N ARG A 719 -20.26 15.69 -21.73
CA ARG A 719 -19.75 16.76 -22.59
C ARG A 719 -18.22 16.74 -22.73
N LEU A 720 -17.51 16.54 -21.62
CA LEU A 720 -16.06 16.53 -21.57
C LEU A 720 -15.47 15.24 -22.17
N ASP A 721 -16.02 14.09 -21.80
CA ASP A 721 -15.61 12.76 -22.28
C ASP A 721 -15.81 12.63 -23.80
N ALA A 722 -16.88 13.21 -24.36
CA ALA A 722 -17.11 13.27 -25.81
C ALA A 722 -16.02 14.01 -26.60
N GLN A 723 -15.29 14.94 -25.95
CA GLN A 723 -14.13 15.62 -26.55
C GLN A 723 -12.80 14.93 -26.20
N GLY A 724 -12.83 13.83 -25.44
CA GLY A 724 -11.63 13.14 -24.95
C GLY A 724 -10.89 13.90 -23.85
N VAL A 725 -11.58 14.77 -23.11
CA VAL A 725 -11.02 15.44 -21.94
C VAL A 725 -10.92 14.42 -20.81
N PRO A 726 -9.75 14.25 -20.15
CA PRO A 726 -9.65 13.35 -19.01
C PRO A 726 -10.42 13.88 -17.80
N CYS A 727 -11.59 13.31 -17.57
CA CYS A 727 -12.44 13.61 -16.42
C CYS A 727 -13.19 12.36 -15.94
N GLU A 728 -13.66 12.42 -14.71
CA GLU A 728 -14.40 11.32 -14.08
C GLU A 728 -15.35 11.84 -13.01
N ILE A 729 -16.51 11.18 -12.85
CA ILE A 729 -17.38 11.46 -11.71
C ILE A 729 -16.76 10.79 -10.47
N SER A 730 -16.67 11.53 -9.37
CA SER A 730 -16.26 10.95 -8.08
C SER A 730 -17.41 10.12 -7.51
N SER A 731 -17.40 8.82 -7.81
CA SER A 731 -18.50 7.90 -7.55
C SER A 731 -18.74 7.72 -6.05
N ASP A 732 -19.96 7.98 -5.61
CA ASP A 732 -20.47 7.64 -4.27
C ASP A 732 -21.13 6.25 -4.22
N ALA A 733 -21.23 5.56 -5.36
CA ALA A 733 -21.93 4.28 -5.51
C ALA A 733 -20.99 3.09 -5.74
N PHE A 734 -19.74 3.31 -6.18
CA PHE A 734 -18.84 2.23 -6.61
C PHE A 734 -18.68 1.12 -5.57
N SER A 735 -18.43 1.48 -4.30
CA SER A 735 -18.19 0.48 -3.24
C SER A 735 -19.45 -0.36 -2.91
N ARG A 736 -20.65 0.18 -3.13
CA ARG A 736 -21.94 -0.54 -2.97
C ARG A 736 -22.17 -1.54 -4.09
N GLU A 737 -21.77 -1.20 -5.31
CA GLU A 737 -21.98 -2.00 -6.52
C GLU A 737 -20.86 -3.01 -6.79
N LEU A 738 -19.66 -2.76 -6.22
CA LEU A 738 -18.43 -3.52 -6.44
C LEU A 738 -18.62 -5.04 -6.41
N PHE A 739 -19.34 -5.53 -5.40
CA PHE A 739 -19.49 -6.97 -5.13
C PHE A 739 -20.56 -7.66 -5.99
N ASP A 740 -21.32 -6.89 -6.77
CA ASP A 740 -22.34 -7.39 -7.69
C ASP A 740 -22.01 -7.09 -9.16
N ASP A 741 -20.94 -6.32 -9.43
CA ASP A 741 -20.50 -6.00 -10.79
C ASP A 741 -19.95 -7.27 -11.51
N PRO A 742 -20.56 -7.68 -12.64
CA PRO A 742 -20.11 -8.84 -13.39
C PRO A 742 -18.65 -8.80 -13.85
N GLU A 743 -18.09 -7.61 -14.13
CA GLU A 743 -16.68 -7.47 -14.52
C GLU A 743 -15.73 -7.66 -13.33
N MET A 744 -16.12 -7.19 -12.14
CA MET A 744 -15.33 -7.37 -10.91
C MET A 744 -15.33 -8.84 -10.48
N LEU A 745 -16.49 -9.50 -10.59
CA LEU A 745 -16.65 -10.93 -10.31
C LEU A 745 -15.87 -11.80 -11.29
N SER A 746 -16.06 -11.61 -12.61
CA SER A 746 -15.37 -12.41 -13.64
C SER A 746 -13.87 -12.15 -13.70
N GLY A 747 -13.42 -10.96 -13.33
CA GLY A 747 -12.00 -10.61 -13.21
C GLY A 747 -11.30 -11.15 -11.97
N GLY A 748 -12.03 -11.77 -11.03
CA GLY A 748 -11.48 -12.27 -9.77
C GLY A 748 -11.13 -11.17 -8.75
N TYR A 749 -11.69 -9.97 -8.92
CA TYR A 749 -11.46 -8.80 -8.05
C TYR A 749 -12.30 -8.84 -6.78
N VAL A 750 -13.21 -9.80 -6.70
CA VAL A 750 -14.07 -10.07 -5.55
C VAL A 750 -13.86 -11.52 -5.12
N ALA A 751 -13.81 -11.71 -3.81
CA ALA A 751 -13.64 -12.95 -3.11
C ALA A 751 -14.83 -13.13 -2.17
N SER A 752 -15.61 -14.19 -2.34
CA SER A 752 -16.85 -14.44 -1.58
C SER A 752 -16.81 -15.80 -0.90
N TYR A 753 -17.19 -15.85 0.37
CA TYR A 753 -17.21 -17.09 1.15
C TYR A 753 -18.40 -17.16 2.10
N ASP A 754 -18.82 -18.38 2.44
CA ASP A 754 -19.72 -18.61 3.56
C ASP A 754 -18.94 -18.50 4.89
N HIS A 755 -19.43 -17.68 5.80
CA HIS A 755 -18.84 -17.44 7.11
C HIS A 755 -19.83 -17.80 8.24
N PRO A 756 -19.43 -18.61 9.24
CA PRO A 756 -20.32 -19.05 10.31
C PRO A 756 -21.02 -17.91 11.08
N ALA A 757 -20.30 -16.82 11.36
CA ALA A 757 -20.83 -15.67 12.11
C ALA A 757 -21.76 -14.78 11.27
N VAL A 758 -21.34 -14.37 10.07
CA VAL A 758 -22.00 -13.28 9.32
C VAL A 758 -22.83 -13.74 8.13
N GLY A 759 -22.86 -15.04 7.81
CA GLY A 759 -23.43 -15.53 6.55
C GLY A 759 -22.45 -15.31 5.41
N ARG A 760 -22.90 -14.79 4.27
CA ARG A 760 -22.00 -14.46 3.17
C ARG A 760 -21.06 -13.29 3.54
N LEU A 761 -19.77 -13.44 3.25
CA LEU A 761 -18.75 -12.41 3.38
C LEU A 761 -18.06 -12.20 2.02
N ASP A 762 -18.12 -10.99 1.50
CA ASP A 762 -17.40 -10.54 0.31
C ASP A 762 -16.21 -9.64 0.69
N GLN A 763 -15.05 -9.85 0.07
CA GLN A 763 -13.81 -9.09 0.23
C GLN A 763 -13.17 -8.81 -1.13
N ILE A 764 -12.22 -7.89 -1.19
CA ILE A 764 -11.40 -7.65 -2.39
C ILE A 764 -10.59 -8.90 -2.73
N GLY A 765 -10.70 -9.43 -3.95
CA GLY A 765 -10.06 -10.64 -4.46
C GLY A 765 -8.57 -10.51 -4.77
N THR A 766 -8.12 -11.01 -5.93
CA THR A 766 -6.70 -10.98 -6.34
C THR A 766 -6.34 -9.65 -6.99
N LEU A 767 -5.16 -9.12 -6.64
CA LEU A 767 -4.71 -7.77 -7.04
C LEU A 767 -3.71 -7.78 -8.22
N PHE A 768 -3.34 -8.97 -8.68
CA PHE A 768 -2.47 -9.22 -9.81
C PHE A 768 -2.83 -10.60 -10.41
N SER A 769 -2.48 -10.81 -11.67
CA SER A 769 -2.72 -12.07 -12.39
C SER A 769 -1.39 -12.63 -12.87
N LEU A 770 -1.25 -13.95 -12.82
CA LEU A 770 -0.12 -14.72 -13.33
C LEU A 770 -0.67 -15.71 -14.35
N SER A 771 -0.20 -15.64 -15.61
CA SER A 771 -0.83 -16.40 -16.70
C SER A 771 -0.61 -17.91 -16.64
N ASP A 772 0.40 -18.37 -15.91
CA ASP A 772 0.81 -19.78 -15.91
C ASP A 772 0.73 -20.44 -14.53
N THR A 773 1.02 -19.68 -13.48
CA THR A 773 0.89 -20.08 -12.06
C THR A 773 -0.09 -19.15 -11.36
N PRO A 774 -1.41 -19.28 -11.61
CA PRO A 774 -2.40 -18.32 -11.15
C PRO A 774 -2.45 -18.24 -9.61
N ALA A 775 -2.58 -17.01 -9.09
CA ALA A 775 -2.88 -16.77 -7.68
C ALA A 775 -4.30 -17.25 -7.36
N GLN A 776 -4.51 -17.75 -6.14
CA GLN A 776 -5.79 -18.29 -5.70
C GLN A 776 -6.03 -17.95 -4.24
N VAL A 777 -7.18 -17.34 -3.96
CA VAL A 777 -7.60 -17.13 -2.57
C VAL A 777 -8.06 -18.47 -1.99
N GLN A 778 -7.42 -18.90 -0.91
CA GLN A 778 -7.57 -20.26 -0.37
C GLN A 778 -8.79 -20.47 0.54
N GLY A 779 -9.43 -19.40 1.02
CA GLY A 779 -10.63 -19.52 1.84
C GLY A 779 -10.96 -18.25 2.63
N ARG A 780 -11.94 -18.37 3.52
CA ARG A 780 -12.39 -17.28 4.39
C ARG A 780 -11.34 -16.88 5.44
N PRO A 781 -11.52 -15.75 6.13
CA PRO A 781 -10.80 -15.42 7.35
C PRO A 781 -10.88 -16.54 8.40
N LEU A 782 -9.78 -16.72 9.14
CA LEU A 782 -9.68 -17.73 10.18
C LEU A 782 -10.61 -17.45 11.36
N ILE A 783 -10.99 -18.51 12.07
CA ILE A 783 -11.54 -18.45 13.43
C ILE A 783 -10.46 -18.95 14.37
N VAL A 784 -10.23 -18.25 15.49
CA VAL A 784 -9.12 -18.53 16.42
C VAL A 784 -9.24 -19.95 16.98
N GLY A 785 -8.24 -20.79 16.74
CA GLY A 785 -8.17 -22.16 17.25
C GLY A 785 -9.08 -23.16 16.55
N GLU A 786 -9.70 -22.80 15.42
CA GLU A 786 -10.60 -23.68 14.66
C GLU A 786 -9.92 -24.97 14.21
N GLN A 787 -8.63 -24.93 13.85
CA GLN A 787 -7.87 -26.10 13.40
C GLN A 787 -6.83 -26.56 14.44
N THR A 788 -6.94 -26.15 15.70
CA THR A 788 -5.95 -26.52 16.74
C THR A 788 -5.79 -28.04 16.86
N ARG A 789 -6.90 -28.79 16.97
CA ARG A 789 -6.86 -30.24 17.12
C ARG A 789 -6.30 -30.93 15.88
N ASP A 790 -6.70 -30.49 14.69
CA ASP A 790 -6.24 -31.06 13.42
C ASP A 790 -4.74 -30.87 13.25
N ILE A 791 -4.24 -29.66 13.50
CA ILE A 791 -2.81 -29.34 13.39
C ILE A 791 -2.01 -30.13 14.43
N LEU A 792 -2.47 -30.23 15.68
CA LEU A 792 -1.78 -31.05 16.69
C LEU A 792 -1.75 -32.54 16.31
N THR A 793 -2.82 -33.05 15.70
CA THR A 793 -2.87 -34.42 15.18
C THR A 793 -1.86 -34.64 14.05
N GLU A 794 -1.76 -33.68 13.11
CA GLU A 794 -0.75 -33.70 12.03
C GLU A 794 0.69 -33.67 12.56
N LEU A 795 0.92 -33.04 13.73
CA LEU A 795 2.21 -33.03 14.43
C LEU A 795 2.49 -34.31 15.23
N GLY A 796 1.59 -35.30 15.15
CA GLY A 796 1.74 -36.61 15.77
C GLY A 796 1.37 -36.67 17.25
N TYR A 797 0.62 -35.71 17.78
CA TYR A 797 0.05 -35.81 19.12
C TYR A 797 -1.16 -36.77 19.12
N SER A 798 -1.26 -37.60 20.15
CA SER A 798 -2.42 -38.46 20.39
C SER A 798 -3.61 -37.65 20.88
N GLN A 799 -4.83 -38.18 20.74
CA GLN A 799 -6.04 -37.49 21.22
C GLN A 799 -5.99 -37.21 22.72
N LEU A 800 -5.39 -38.10 23.52
CA LEU A 800 -5.20 -37.88 24.95
C LEU A 800 -4.28 -36.70 25.24
N GLU A 801 -3.14 -36.60 24.55
CA GLU A 801 -2.21 -35.47 24.72
C GLU A 801 -2.85 -34.15 24.29
N ILE A 802 -3.66 -34.17 23.22
CA ILE A 802 -4.39 -32.97 22.76
C ILE A 802 -5.42 -32.54 23.80
N ASP A 803 -6.18 -33.49 24.35
CA ASP A 803 -7.19 -33.20 25.37
C ASP A 803 -6.54 -32.65 26.65
N GLU A 804 -5.37 -33.17 27.05
CA GLU A 804 -4.56 -32.63 28.15
C GLU A 804 -4.03 -31.22 27.87
N LEU A 805 -3.53 -30.94 26.65
CA LEU A 805 -3.09 -29.60 26.27
C LEU A 805 -4.25 -28.59 26.31
N CYS A 806 -5.44 -28.98 25.87
CA CYS A 806 -6.61 -28.11 25.87
C CYS A 806 -7.16 -27.90 27.28
N SER A 807 -7.28 -28.95 28.10
CA SER A 807 -7.83 -28.85 29.45
C SER A 807 -6.94 -28.05 30.40
N ASP A 808 -5.62 -28.12 30.23
CA ASP A 808 -4.65 -27.37 31.02
C ASP A 808 -4.44 -25.91 30.54
N GLY A 809 -5.14 -25.49 29.48
CA GLY A 809 -4.98 -24.15 28.91
C GLY A 809 -3.61 -23.94 28.22
N CYS A 810 -2.99 -25.01 27.71
CA CYS A 810 -1.82 -24.91 26.84
C CYS A 810 -2.21 -24.60 25.39
N ALA A 811 -3.40 -25.06 24.98
CA ALA A 811 -3.99 -24.82 23.68
C ALA A 811 -5.50 -24.51 23.82
N VAL A 812 -6.09 -23.88 22.80
CA VAL A 812 -7.54 -23.68 22.71
C VAL A 812 -8.06 -24.22 21.39
N GLU A 813 -9.13 -24.99 21.46
CA GLU A 813 -9.90 -25.49 20.32
C GLU A 813 -11.21 -24.70 20.28
N TRP A 814 -11.52 -24.09 19.13
CA TRP A 814 -12.85 -23.51 18.91
C TRP A 814 -13.84 -24.60 18.53
N ARG A 815 -15.05 -24.52 19.08
CA ARG A 815 -16.18 -25.39 18.72
C ARG A 815 -17.33 -24.58 18.18
N GLN A 816 -18.07 -25.17 17.25
CA GLN A 816 -19.24 -24.52 16.67
C GLN A 816 -20.26 -24.16 17.76
N GLY A 817 -20.52 -22.86 17.94
CA GLY A 817 -21.38 -22.31 18.99
C GLY A 817 -20.61 -21.58 20.10
N ASP A 818 -19.29 -21.68 20.13
CA ASP A 818 -18.44 -20.84 20.98
C ASP A 818 -18.46 -19.40 20.44
N THR A 819 -18.77 -18.45 21.32
CA THR A 819 -18.77 -17.00 21.06
C THR A 819 -17.40 -16.40 21.24
#